data_AF-A0A414J3X5-F1
#
_entry.id   AF-A0A414J3X5-F1
#
_cell.length_a   1.000
_cell.length_b   1.000
_cell.length_c   1.000
_cell.angle_alpha   90.00
_cell.angle_beta   90.00
_cell.angle_gamma   90.00
#
_symmetry.space_group_name_H-M   'P 1'
#
loop_
_entity.id
_entity.type
_entity.pdbx_description
1 polymer ?
#
loop_
_entity_poly.entity_id
_entity_poly.type
_entity_poly.pdbx_seq_one_letter_code
_entity_poly.pdbx_strand_id
1 'polypeptide(L)'
;MTYADIIVDISHEKVDRSFQYKVPEELQHKLQVGMVVTIPFGNGNHERKGYVIGLSDTPAFDTSRMKELTGICSSEETTEERLIALAAWMKNQYGSTMVQALRTVLPVREKVKAKEKRYIILNVSEEEAEKIAGKLESGRCKARARLVRALLEEKKLDYTKASKEFGMTASVLRPLADEGIVQVVQDEVYRMTVDGANIPHEELSILTEPQQEAFDQIQEEWKADPPRPVLIHGVTGSGKTQVYMKLIRQVIDEGKQVIVLVPEIALTYQTVRRFYGWFGEKVSVLNSRLSAGERYDQFKRAKRGEIQIMVGPRSALFTPFSNLGLIIIDEEHEQSYKSENSPRYHARETALYRAQMENARLVLGSATPSLEAYTKAKDGEFRLVKLDARFEDRPLPKVSVVDLREELREGNRSVLSRSLRKAIENRLKCGEQAILFLNRRGYAGFVSCRSCGEVLKCPHCDVALTEHNNGRLVCHYCGYEQPRVEKCPVCGSPYIGGFKAGTQQIEHVLHKNFPKARILRMDYDTTRVKGSYEKILSSFAAHEADILVGTQMIVKGHDFPDVTLVGALAADLSLNVADYRCAERTFQLLTQAVGRSGRGTKPGEAIIQSYHPDHYSIQTAAAQDYEAFYQEEMAYRMLMDYPPAAHMLSVLVSGENEELLEQGMDYLAKFVERIASRYRIPVIGPAYAAVGKVNDIYRKVLYLKHRDERILQDIKDKTEKYIELNSGFRRLYIQFDYT
;
A
#
# COMPACT_ATOMS: atom_id res chain seq x y z
N MET A 1 32.52 -27.22 -11.72
CA MET A 1 32.08 -27.50 -10.34
C MET A 1 31.23 -26.32 -9.93
N THR A 2 29.96 -26.55 -9.59
CA THR A 2 29.01 -25.48 -9.28
C THR A 2 29.06 -25.14 -7.79
N TYR A 3 28.92 -23.86 -7.47
CA TYR A 3 28.88 -23.31 -6.12
C TYR A 3 27.51 -22.67 -5.86
N ALA A 4 26.97 -22.88 -4.66
CA ALA A 4 25.69 -22.33 -4.26
C ALA A 4 25.87 -21.28 -3.16
N ASP A 5 25.34 -20.09 -3.37
CA ASP A 5 25.23 -19.05 -2.35
C ASP A 5 23.98 -19.32 -1.52
N ILE A 6 24.16 -19.54 -0.22
CA ILE A 6 23.08 -19.95 0.68
C ILE A 6 22.95 -19.01 1.85
N ILE A 7 21.72 -18.62 2.13
CA ILE A 7 21.37 -17.90 3.35
C ILE A 7 20.77 -18.86 4.34
N VAL A 8 21.37 -18.92 5.52
CA VAL A 8 20.97 -19.86 6.56
C VAL A 8 19.69 -19.36 7.22
N ASP A 9 18.73 -20.26 7.48
CA ASP A 9 17.46 -19.97 8.16
C ASP A 9 17.70 -19.68 9.65
N ILE A 10 18.33 -18.53 9.96
CA ILE A 10 18.66 -18.07 11.30
C ILE A 10 17.97 -16.74 11.54
N SER A 11 17.27 -16.63 12.65
CA SER A 11 16.53 -15.45 13.09
C SER A 11 17.40 -14.24 13.52
N HIS A 12 18.71 -14.26 13.26
CA HIS A 12 19.67 -13.30 13.81
C HIS A 12 20.37 -12.48 12.71
N GLU A 13 20.16 -11.16 12.72
CA GLU A 13 20.64 -10.22 11.69
C GLU A 13 22.17 -10.19 11.52
N LYS A 14 22.94 -10.53 12.56
CA LYS A 14 24.41 -10.64 12.48
C LYS A 14 24.93 -11.77 11.57
N VAL A 15 24.07 -12.66 11.09
CA VAL A 15 24.42 -13.78 10.21
C VAL A 15 23.78 -13.61 8.82
N ASP A 16 23.24 -12.41 8.53
CA ASP A 16 22.57 -12.06 7.28
C ASP A 16 23.56 -11.80 6.13
N ARG A 17 24.35 -12.81 5.84
CA ARG A 17 25.24 -12.89 4.69
C ARG A 17 25.04 -14.24 4.02
N SER A 18 25.25 -14.29 2.71
CA SER A 18 25.33 -15.56 2.03
C SER A 18 26.63 -16.28 2.40
N PHE A 19 26.53 -17.60 2.48
CA PHE A 19 27.65 -18.50 2.64
C PHE A 19 27.71 -19.37 1.40
N GLN A 20 28.87 -19.43 0.77
CA GLN A 20 29.04 -20.22 -0.44
C GLN A 20 29.44 -21.66 -0.09
N TYR A 21 28.74 -22.62 -0.69
CA TYR A 21 28.95 -24.05 -0.49
C TYR A 21 29.25 -24.74 -1.83
N LYS A 22 30.00 -25.84 -1.77
CA LYS A 22 30.21 -26.72 -2.92
C LYS A 22 28.94 -27.54 -3.17
N VAL A 23 28.50 -27.60 -4.43
CA VAL A 23 27.37 -28.44 -4.83
C VAL A 23 27.91 -29.82 -5.23
N PRO A 24 27.54 -30.90 -4.50
CA PRO A 24 27.89 -32.27 -4.90
C PRO A 24 27.43 -32.55 -6.33
N GLU A 25 28.21 -33.32 -7.12
CA GLU A 25 27.91 -33.60 -8.53
C GLU A 25 26.49 -34.17 -8.72
N GLU A 26 26.04 -35.02 -7.78
CA GLU A 26 24.70 -35.62 -7.77
C GLU A 26 23.55 -34.60 -7.67
N LEU A 27 23.84 -33.41 -7.12
CA LEU A 27 22.86 -32.34 -6.87
C LEU A 27 22.96 -31.20 -7.88
N GLN A 28 24.02 -31.13 -8.70
CA GLN A 28 24.25 -29.99 -9.61
C GLN A 28 23.10 -29.77 -10.60
N HIS A 29 22.53 -30.84 -11.14
CA HIS A 29 21.42 -30.76 -12.11
C HIS A 29 20.04 -30.59 -11.45
N LYS A 30 19.94 -30.75 -10.13
CA LYS A 30 18.68 -30.66 -9.38
C LYS A 30 18.53 -29.34 -8.64
N LEU A 31 19.65 -28.68 -8.31
CA LEU A 31 19.66 -27.49 -7.48
C LEU A 31 19.24 -26.25 -8.28
N GLN A 32 18.26 -25.52 -7.78
CA GLN A 32 17.80 -24.25 -8.35
C GLN A 32 17.78 -23.15 -7.30
N VAL A 33 17.86 -21.89 -7.75
CA VAL A 33 17.69 -20.72 -6.87
C VAL A 33 16.28 -20.75 -6.26
N GLY A 34 16.18 -20.44 -4.98
CA GLY A 34 14.95 -20.52 -4.19
C GLY A 34 14.86 -21.81 -3.36
N MET A 35 15.53 -22.89 -3.76
CA MET A 35 15.40 -24.20 -3.10
C MET A 35 15.87 -24.19 -1.65
N VAL A 36 15.21 -25.02 -0.84
CA VAL A 36 15.62 -25.26 0.55
C VAL A 36 16.61 -26.41 0.60
N VAL A 37 17.78 -26.16 1.16
CA VAL A 37 18.86 -27.12 1.31
C VAL A 37 19.21 -27.35 2.78
N THR A 38 19.75 -28.53 3.06
CA THR A 38 20.40 -28.82 4.34
C THR A 38 21.88 -28.53 4.22
N ILE A 39 22.39 -27.72 5.13
CA ILE A 39 23.79 -27.32 5.16
C ILE A 39 24.41 -27.51 6.55
N PRO A 40 25.69 -27.91 6.62
CA PRO A 40 26.45 -27.86 7.86
C PRO A 40 26.85 -26.42 8.18
N PHE A 41 26.45 -25.90 9.34
CA PHE A 41 26.68 -24.51 9.74
C PHE A 41 27.39 -24.36 11.10
N GLY A 42 28.30 -23.38 11.19
CA GLY A 42 29.10 -23.07 12.38
C GLY A 42 30.28 -24.03 12.62
N ASN A 43 31.00 -23.83 13.73
CA ASN A 43 32.15 -24.65 14.13
C ASN A 43 31.74 -26.07 14.55
N GLY A 44 30.52 -26.24 15.05
CA GLY A 44 29.97 -27.55 15.45
C GLY A 44 29.32 -28.36 14.33
N ASN A 45 29.33 -27.87 13.07
CA ASN A 45 28.70 -28.53 11.91
C ASN A 45 27.24 -28.94 12.12
N HIS A 46 26.47 -28.16 12.87
CA HIS A 46 25.05 -28.47 13.04
C HIS A 46 24.33 -28.31 11.70
N GLU A 47 23.51 -29.30 11.36
CA GLU A 47 22.65 -29.20 10.19
C GLU A 47 21.61 -28.11 10.39
N ARG A 48 21.53 -27.23 9.40
CA ARG A 48 20.57 -26.14 9.33
C ARG A 48 19.95 -26.13 7.95
N LYS A 49 18.71 -25.64 7.90
CA LYS A 49 18.09 -25.29 6.62
C LYS A 49 18.71 -24.00 6.12
N GLY A 50 18.93 -23.93 4.83
CA GLY A 50 19.36 -22.75 4.12
C GLY A 50 18.59 -22.61 2.82
N TYR A 51 18.57 -21.40 2.30
CA TYR A 51 17.90 -21.03 1.07
C TYR A 51 18.95 -20.72 0.02
N VAL A 52 18.88 -21.39 -1.13
CA VAL A 52 19.75 -21.10 -2.27
C VAL A 52 19.33 -19.75 -2.86
N ILE A 53 20.23 -18.77 -2.88
CA ILE A 53 19.97 -17.43 -3.43
C ILE A 53 20.74 -17.16 -4.73
N GLY A 54 21.69 -18.02 -5.08
CA GLY A 54 22.52 -17.86 -6.26
C GLY A 54 23.30 -19.14 -6.57
N LEU A 55 23.58 -19.35 -7.85
CA LEU A 55 24.43 -20.42 -8.34
C LEU A 55 25.53 -19.79 -9.20
N SER A 56 26.75 -20.27 -9.06
CA SER A 56 27.91 -19.75 -9.80
C SER A 56 28.91 -20.86 -10.11
N ASP A 57 29.64 -20.72 -11.21
CA ASP A 57 30.71 -21.65 -11.58
C ASP A 57 32.07 -21.23 -11.01
N THR A 58 32.14 -20.04 -10.39
CA THR A 58 33.36 -19.47 -9.81
C THR A 58 33.25 -19.33 -8.29
N PRO A 59 34.25 -19.81 -7.53
CA PRO A 59 34.24 -19.65 -6.09
C PRO A 59 34.55 -18.20 -5.69
N ALA A 60 33.70 -17.61 -4.85
CA ALA A 60 33.89 -16.30 -4.25
C ALA A 60 34.82 -16.34 -3.02
N PHE A 61 35.03 -17.53 -2.45
CA PHE A 61 35.88 -17.75 -1.27
C PHE A 61 36.88 -18.90 -1.51
N ASP A 62 37.82 -19.08 -0.59
CA ASP A 62 38.78 -20.18 -0.65
C ASP A 62 38.09 -21.55 -0.57
N THR A 63 38.26 -22.35 -1.62
CA THR A 63 37.64 -23.68 -1.78
C THR A 63 38.11 -24.70 -0.75
N SER A 64 39.25 -24.49 -0.08
CA SER A 64 39.76 -25.37 0.97
C SER A 64 38.94 -25.30 2.27
N ARG A 65 38.24 -24.19 2.49
CA ARG A 65 37.41 -23.94 3.69
C ARG A 65 35.92 -24.12 3.44
N MET A 66 35.53 -24.38 2.19
CA MET A 66 34.13 -24.59 1.81
C MET A 66 33.67 -25.98 2.17
N LYS A 67 32.46 -26.05 2.71
CA LYS A 67 31.74 -27.30 2.98
C LYS A 67 30.83 -27.63 1.81
N GLU A 68 30.44 -28.89 1.72
CA GLU A 68 29.44 -29.37 0.76
C GLU A 68 28.02 -29.28 1.33
N LEU A 69 27.04 -29.20 0.42
CA LEU A 69 25.63 -29.33 0.76
C LEU A 69 25.33 -30.76 1.18
N THR A 70 24.55 -30.94 2.25
CA THR A 70 24.18 -32.28 2.72
C THR A 70 22.98 -32.86 1.96
N GLY A 71 22.10 -32.00 1.44
CA GLY A 71 20.95 -32.46 0.66
C GLY A 71 19.97 -31.34 0.30
N ILE A 72 19.03 -31.67 -0.59
CA ILE A 72 17.91 -30.78 -0.96
C ILE A 72 16.68 -31.23 -0.15
N CYS A 73 16.03 -30.31 0.55
CA CYS A 73 14.83 -30.59 1.36
C CYS A 73 13.55 -30.70 0.51
N SER A 74 13.56 -30.19 -0.72
CA SER A 74 12.43 -30.10 -1.64
C SER A 74 12.71 -30.88 -2.93
N SER A 75 11.77 -31.70 -3.36
CA SER A 75 11.84 -32.42 -4.64
C SER A 75 11.12 -31.69 -5.79
N GLU A 76 10.34 -30.65 -5.47
CA GLU A 76 9.52 -29.88 -6.42
C GLU A 76 9.57 -28.39 -6.06
N GLU A 77 9.38 -27.52 -7.06
CA GLU A 77 9.36 -26.08 -6.88
C GLU A 77 8.14 -25.65 -6.03
N THR A 78 8.35 -25.32 -4.76
CA THR A 78 7.26 -24.94 -3.85
C THR A 78 6.98 -23.44 -3.89
N THR A 79 5.76 -23.05 -3.50
CA THR A 79 5.40 -21.62 -3.32
C THR A 79 6.35 -20.87 -2.39
N GLU A 80 6.92 -21.53 -1.38
CA GLU A 80 7.90 -20.90 -0.50
C GLU A 80 9.17 -20.53 -1.25
N GLU A 81 9.65 -21.40 -2.15
CA GLU A 81 10.87 -21.18 -2.94
C GLU A 81 10.72 -20.01 -3.91
N ARG A 82 9.55 -19.89 -4.54
CA ARG A 82 9.20 -18.73 -5.37
C ARG A 82 9.20 -17.43 -4.57
N LEU A 83 8.61 -17.44 -3.36
CA LEU A 83 8.64 -16.26 -2.49
C LEU A 83 10.05 -15.93 -2.00
N ILE A 84 10.90 -16.93 -1.76
CA ILE A 84 12.31 -16.73 -1.41
C ILE A 84 13.09 -16.12 -2.58
N ALA A 85 12.87 -16.60 -3.80
CA ALA A 85 13.45 -16.01 -5.01
C ALA A 85 13.00 -14.54 -5.16
N LEU A 86 11.72 -14.25 -4.90
CA LEU A 86 11.19 -12.89 -4.83
C LEU A 86 11.90 -12.05 -3.74
N ALA A 87 12.17 -12.60 -2.56
CA ALA A 87 12.94 -11.91 -1.51
C ALA A 87 14.39 -11.60 -1.94
N ALA A 88 15.04 -12.55 -2.62
CA ALA A 88 16.40 -12.35 -3.14
C ALA A 88 16.43 -11.21 -4.17
N TRP A 89 15.46 -11.19 -5.08
CA TRP A 89 15.28 -10.08 -6.02
C TRP A 89 15.02 -8.76 -5.29
N MET A 90 14.10 -8.72 -4.33
CA MET A 90 13.79 -7.52 -3.54
C MET A 90 15.00 -6.98 -2.79
N LYS A 91 15.83 -7.86 -2.23
CA LYS A 91 17.08 -7.50 -1.54
C LYS A 91 18.02 -6.76 -2.50
N ASN A 92 18.23 -7.30 -3.69
CA ASN A 92 19.13 -6.71 -4.69
C ASN A 92 18.56 -5.39 -5.22
N GLN A 93 17.28 -5.36 -5.59
CA GLN A 93 16.62 -4.20 -6.19
C GLN A 93 16.48 -3.02 -5.21
N TYR A 94 16.12 -3.28 -3.96
CA TYR A 94 15.79 -2.23 -2.99
C TYR A 94 16.87 -1.99 -1.91
N GLY A 95 18.05 -2.64 -2.03
CA GLY A 95 19.17 -2.42 -1.12
C GLY A 95 18.83 -2.70 0.35
N SER A 96 18.28 -3.88 0.62
CA SER A 96 17.95 -4.33 1.99
C SER A 96 18.78 -5.54 2.39
N THR A 97 18.67 -5.97 3.65
CA THR A 97 19.24 -7.25 4.07
C THR A 97 18.31 -8.40 3.66
N MET A 98 18.82 -9.64 3.54
CA MET A 98 17.97 -10.76 3.13
C MET A 98 16.97 -11.12 4.23
N VAL A 99 17.34 -11.06 5.51
CA VAL A 99 16.42 -11.31 6.62
C VAL A 99 15.23 -10.35 6.57
N GLN A 100 15.46 -9.08 6.23
CA GLN A 100 14.38 -8.09 6.04
C GLN A 100 13.47 -8.47 4.87
N ALA A 101 14.04 -8.89 3.73
CA ALA A 101 13.27 -9.33 2.57
C ALA A 101 12.48 -10.62 2.87
N LEU A 102 13.08 -11.61 3.51
CA LEU A 102 12.44 -12.86 3.92
C LEU A 102 11.31 -12.63 4.92
N ARG A 103 11.51 -11.77 5.93
CA ARG A 103 10.44 -11.38 6.88
C ARG A 103 9.27 -10.65 6.20
N THR A 104 9.52 -10.05 5.04
CA THR A 104 8.51 -9.33 4.27
C THR A 104 7.66 -10.27 3.43
N VAL A 105 8.28 -11.25 2.77
CA VAL A 105 7.57 -12.18 1.86
C VAL A 105 7.02 -13.42 2.58
N LEU A 106 7.64 -13.87 3.67
CA LEU A 106 7.23 -15.08 4.38
C LEU A 106 6.28 -14.74 5.54
N PRO A 107 5.23 -15.54 5.77
CA PRO A 107 4.46 -15.45 7.00
C PRO A 107 5.38 -15.67 8.21
N VAL A 108 5.28 -14.80 9.20
CA VAL A 108 6.07 -14.87 10.44
C VAL A 108 5.85 -16.24 11.10
N ARG A 109 6.89 -17.09 11.11
CA ARG A 109 6.94 -18.41 11.78
C ARG A 109 6.99 -18.32 13.31
N GLU A 110 6.73 -17.15 13.91
CA GLU A 110 6.60 -17.10 15.37
C GLU A 110 5.59 -18.15 15.80
N LYS A 111 5.77 -18.71 17.00
CA LYS A 111 4.97 -19.79 17.58
C LYS A 111 3.51 -19.34 17.82
N VAL A 112 2.81 -18.91 16.78
CA VAL A 112 1.38 -18.71 16.74
C VAL A 112 0.80 -20.10 16.91
N LYS A 113 0.44 -20.43 18.14
CA LYS A 113 -0.32 -21.65 18.38
C LYS A 113 -1.60 -21.55 17.56
N ALA A 114 -1.83 -22.61 16.78
CA ALA A 114 -3.11 -22.86 16.13
C ALA A 114 -4.23 -22.62 17.14
N LYS A 115 -5.30 -21.93 16.73
CA LYS A 115 -6.46 -21.76 17.62
C LYS A 115 -7.24 -23.07 17.59
N GLU A 116 -6.98 -23.91 18.58
CA GLU A 116 -7.71 -25.16 18.76
C GLU A 116 -9.05 -24.86 19.45
N LYS A 117 -10.15 -25.29 18.83
CA LYS A 117 -11.43 -25.40 19.52
C LYS A 117 -11.69 -26.87 19.83
N ARG A 118 -12.21 -27.12 21.03
CA ARG A 118 -12.69 -28.44 21.43
C ARG A 118 -14.16 -28.54 21.06
N TYR A 119 -14.51 -29.59 20.35
CA TYR A 119 -15.88 -29.95 20.05
C TYR A 119 -16.21 -31.26 20.72
N ILE A 120 -17.47 -31.40 21.10
CA ILE A 120 -18.04 -32.64 21.59
C ILE A 120 -18.87 -33.21 20.43
N ILE A 121 -18.61 -34.47 20.07
CA ILE A 121 -19.34 -35.22 19.06
C ILE A 121 -19.87 -36.52 19.66
N LEU A 122 -20.91 -37.09 19.05
CA LEU A 122 -21.35 -38.46 19.36
C LEU A 122 -20.33 -39.45 18.79
N ASN A 123 -19.97 -40.44 19.59
CA ASN A 123 -19.10 -41.55 19.20
C ASN A 123 -19.90 -42.86 19.03
N VAL A 124 -21.22 -42.77 19.09
CA VAL A 124 -22.18 -43.87 18.89
C VAL A 124 -23.19 -43.49 17.80
N SER A 125 -23.90 -44.48 17.27
CA SER A 125 -24.93 -44.24 16.25
C SER A 125 -26.09 -43.37 16.79
N GLU A 126 -26.77 -42.63 15.90
CA GLU A 126 -27.91 -41.78 16.29
C GLU A 126 -29.02 -42.58 17.00
N GLU A 127 -29.31 -43.81 16.54
CA GLU A 127 -30.29 -44.71 17.17
C GLU A 127 -29.90 -45.14 18.59
N GLU A 128 -28.61 -45.31 18.85
CA GLU A 128 -28.09 -45.70 20.16
C GLU A 128 -28.04 -44.52 21.12
N ALA A 129 -27.64 -43.34 20.62
CA ALA A 129 -27.71 -42.08 21.36
C ALA A 129 -29.15 -41.73 21.77
N GLU A 130 -30.15 -41.99 20.93
CA GLU A 130 -31.58 -41.76 21.23
C GLU A 130 -32.07 -42.65 22.38
N LYS A 131 -31.69 -43.94 22.37
CA LYS A 131 -32.00 -44.89 23.46
C LYS A 131 -31.32 -44.50 24.77
N ILE A 132 -30.09 -44.01 24.70
CA ILE A 132 -29.31 -43.54 25.86
C ILE A 132 -29.93 -42.25 26.43
N ALA A 133 -30.33 -41.31 25.58
CA ALA A 133 -31.01 -40.09 26.00
C ALA A 133 -32.30 -40.42 26.76
N GLY A 134 -33.16 -41.29 26.22
CA GLY A 134 -34.41 -41.71 26.88
C GLY A 134 -34.19 -42.40 28.24
N LYS A 135 -33.16 -43.26 28.37
CA LYS A 135 -32.79 -43.86 29.66
C LYS A 135 -32.31 -42.81 30.66
N LEU A 136 -31.48 -41.86 30.23
CA LEU A 136 -30.95 -40.80 31.09
C LEU A 136 -32.02 -39.79 31.53
N GLU A 137 -33.06 -39.58 30.72
CA GLU A 137 -34.24 -38.76 31.03
C GLU A 137 -35.10 -39.37 32.15
N SER A 138 -35.25 -40.70 32.14
CA SER A 138 -35.99 -41.45 33.18
C SER A 138 -35.26 -41.53 34.53
N GLY A 139 -33.96 -41.20 34.57
CA GLY A 139 -33.12 -41.24 35.77
C GLY A 139 -32.87 -39.88 36.44
N ARG A 140 -31.94 -39.85 37.42
CA ARG A 140 -31.51 -38.61 38.12
C ARG A 140 -30.53 -37.73 37.32
N CYS A 141 -30.10 -38.17 36.14
CA CYS A 141 -29.01 -37.53 35.36
C CYS A 141 -29.51 -36.61 34.24
N LYS A 142 -30.48 -35.73 34.53
CA LYS A 142 -31.13 -34.82 33.56
C LYS A 142 -30.18 -33.89 32.79
N ALA A 143 -28.97 -33.62 33.31
CA ALA A 143 -27.96 -32.84 32.61
C ALA A 143 -27.26 -33.64 31.49
N ARG A 144 -27.04 -34.95 31.68
CA ARG A 144 -26.42 -35.82 30.66
C ARG A 144 -27.35 -36.05 29.49
N ALA A 145 -28.64 -36.27 29.78
CA ALA A 145 -29.68 -36.37 28.75
C ALA A 145 -29.73 -35.14 27.84
N ARG A 146 -29.72 -33.93 28.42
CA ARG A 146 -29.71 -32.67 27.66
C ARG A 146 -28.51 -32.55 26.72
N LEU A 147 -27.33 -33.01 27.14
CA LEU A 147 -26.14 -33.00 26.30
C LEU A 147 -26.29 -33.95 25.10
N VAL A 148 -26.78 -35.19 25.33
CA VAL A 148 -26.98 -36.16 24.25
C VAL A 148 -28.05 -35.68 23.28
N ARG A 149 -29.15 -35.08 23.76
CA ARG A 149 -30.19 -34.45 22.92
C ARG A 149 -29.64 -33.30 22.07
N ALA A 150 -28.90 -32.39 22.68
CA ALA A 150 -28.30 -31.27 21.93
C ALA A 150 -27.27 -31.76 20.90
N LEU A 151 -26.57 -32.87 21.17
CA LEU A 151 -25.68 -33.51 20.19
C LEU A 151 -26.42 -34.25 19.08
N LEU A 152 -27.62 -34.78 19.32
CA LEU A 152 -28.46 -35.38 18.28
C LEU A 152 -29.01 -34.32 17.31
N GLU A 153 -29.27 -33.11 17.81
CA GLU A 153 -29.73 -31.97 16.98
C GLU A 153 -28.58 -31.28 16.23
N GLU A 154 -27.53 -30.84 16.93
CA GLU A 154 -26.44 -30.03 16.32
C GLU A 154 -25.30 -30.90 15.75
N LYS A 155 -25.27 -32.22 16.00
CA LYS A 155 -24.22 -33.21 15.64
C LYS A 155 -22.81 -32.94 16.18
N LYS A 156 -22.46 -31.67 16.41
CA LYS A 156 -21.16 -31.18 16.87
C LYS A 156 -21.37 -29.91 17.71
N LEU A 157 -21.05 -29.98 19.01
CA LEU A 157 -21.18 -28.85 19.93
C LEU A 157 -19.83 -28.26 20.33
N ASP A 158 -19.69 -26.93 20.27
CA ASP A 158 -18.52 -26.21 20.79
C ASP A 158 -18.48 -26.36 22.32
N TYR A 159 -17.35 -26.83 22.87
CA TYR A 159 -17.18 -27.09 24.31
C TYR A 159 -17.48 -25.86 25.18
N THR A 160 -17.15 -24.66 24.69
CA THR A 160 -17.36 -23.38 25.39
C THR A 160 -18.83 -22.96 25.38
N LYS A 161 -19.51 -23.15 24.24
CA LYS A 161 -20.96 -22.93 24.08
C LYS A 161 -21.74 -23.92 24.96
N ALA A 162 -21.38 -25.20 24.89
CA ALA A 162 -21.92 -26.26 25.73
C ALA A 162 -21.81 -25.94 27.23
N SER A 163 -20.67 -25.42 27.68
CA SER A 163 -20.46 -25.08 29.09
C SER A 163 -21.30 -23.88 29.55
N LYS A 164 -21.45 -22.84 28.72
CA LYS A 164 -22.18 -21.60 29.08
C LYS A 164 -23.69 -21.70 28.91
N GLU A 165 -24.17 -22.20 27.77
CA GLU A 165 -25.60 -22.20 27.44
C GLU A 165 -26.33 -23.39 28.08
N PHE A 166 -25.66 -24.53 28.18
CA PHE A 166 -26.27 -25.75 28.70
C PHE A 166 -25.82 -26.07 30.14
N GLY A 167 -24.99 -25.21 30.75
CA GLY A 167 -24.47 -25.39 32.11
C GLY A 167 -23.58 -26.63 32.25
N MET A 168 -22.91 -27.02 31.17
CA MET A 168 -22.14 -28.27 31.12
C MET A 168 -20.81 -28.12 31.87
N THR A 169 -20.61 -29.01 32.84
CA THR A 169 -19.39 -29.10 33.64
C THR A 169 -18.67 -30.43 33.36
N ALA A 170 -17.40 -30.53 33.76
CA ALA A 170 -16.60 -31.75 33.55
C ALA A 170 -17.23 -33.02 34.17
N SER A 171 -18.09 -32.88 35.18
CA SER A 171 -18.80 -34.00 35.82
C SER A 171 -19.97 -34.55 34.98
N VAL A 172 -20.46 -33.81 33.99
CA VAL A 172 -21.47 -34.27 33.03
C VAL A 172 -20.81 -34.94 31.84
N LEU A 173 -19.68 -34.40 31.38
CA LEU A 173 -18.99 -34.87 30.17
C LEU A 173 -18.10 -36.10 30.39
N ARG A 174 -17.32 -36.15 31.49
CA ARG A 174 -16.39 -37.28 31.74
C ARG A 174 -17.07 -38.65 31.74
N PRO A 175 -18.20 -38.86 32.42
CA PRO A 175 -18.85 -40.17 32.45
C PRO A 175 -19.34 -40.62 31.06
N LEU A 176 -19.84 -39.70 30.25
CA LEU A 176 -20.28 -40.01 28.88
C LEU A 176 -19.09 -40.28 27.94
N ALA A 177 -17.93 -39.65 28.20
CA ALA A 177 -16.70 -39.91 27.45
C ALA A 177 -16.05 -41.24 27.86
N ASP A 178 -16.05 -41.55 29.16
CA ASP A 178 -15.53 -42.81 29.72
C ASP A 178 -16.39 -44.02 29.27
N GLU A 179 -17.71 -43.82 29.14
CA GLU A 179 -18.65 -44.80 28.57
C GLU A 179 -18.58 -44.87 27.03
N GLY A 180 -17.75 -44.06 26.38
CA GLY A 180 -17.54 -44.07 24.92
C GLY A 180 -18.68 -43.48 24.09
N ILE A 181 -19.64 -42.81 24.72
CA ILE A 181 -20.86 -42.25 24.10
C ILE A 181 -20.54 -40.93 23.37
N VAL A 182 -19.65 -40.12 23.94
CA VAL A 182 -19.21 -38.84 23.37
C VAL A 182 -17.70 -38.78 23.27
N GLN A 183 -17.19 -38.12 22.23
CA GLN A 183 -15.75 -37.87 22.07
C GLN A 183 -15.49 -36.36 22.03
N VAL A 184 -14.44 -35.94 22.72
CA VAL A 184 -13.92 -34.57 22.59
C VAL A 184 -12.88 -34.57 21.49
N VAL A 185 -13.23 -33.98 20.35
CA VAL A 185 -12.30 -33.78 19.25
C VAL A 185 -11.71 -32.37 19.32
N GLN A 186 -10.44 -32.26 18.99
CA GLN A 186 -9.79 -30.97 18.79
C GLN A 186 -9.81 -30.67 17.31
N ASP A 187 -10.39 -29.53 16.96
CA ASP A 187 -10.41 -29.04 15.59
C ASP A 187 -9.62 -27.73 15.53
N GLU A 188 -8.76 -27.63 14.53
CA GLU A 188 -8.03 -26.39 14.28
C GLU A 188 -9.00 -25.41 13.61
N VAL A 189 -9.36 -24.33 14.32
CA VAL A 189 -10.32 -23.36 13.82
C VAL A 189 -9.60 -22.10 13.40
N TYR A 190 -9.76 -21.74 12.13
CA TYR A 190 -9.23 -20.50 11.60
C TYR A 190 -9.88 -19.29 12.27
N ARG A 191 -9.07 -18.28 12.57
CA ARG A 191 -9.59 -16.97 12.98
C ARG A 191 -10.11 -16.25 11.72
N MET A 192 -11.41 -16.35 11.47
CA MET A 192 -12.08 -15.64 10.39
C MET A 192 -12.50 -14.24 10.86
N THR A 193 -12.25 -13.23 10.02
CA THR A 193 -12.59 -11.83 10.32
C THR A 193 -13.93 -11.39 9.77
N VAL A 194 -14.46 -12.10 8.77
CA VAL A 194 -15.76 -11.85 8.18
C VAL A 194 -16.47 -13.19 8.09
N ASP A 195 -17.69 -13.24 8.62
CA ASP A 195 -18.58 -14.38 8.44
C ASP A 195 -19.24 -14.27 7.06
N GLY A 196 -18.54 -14.78 6.05
CA GLY A 196 -18.98 -14.72 4.65
C GLY A 196 -20.22 -15.55 4.37
N ALA A 197 -20.55 -16.51 5.23
CA ALA A 197 -21.66 -17.44 5.05
C ALA A 197 -23.04 -16.75 5.08
N ASN A 198 -23.12 -15.57 5.71
CA ASN A 198 -24.36 -14.79 5.83
C ASN A 198 -24.52 -13.69 4.75
N ILE A 199 -23.60 -13.61 3.78
CA ILE A 199 -23.66 -12.61 2.71
C ILE A 199 -24.42 -13.20 1.51
N PRO A 200 -25.53 -12.60 1.05
CA PRO A 200 -26.27 -13.08 -0.11
C PRO A 200 -25.38 -13.13 -1.35
N HIS A 201 -25.53 -14.17 -2.15
CA HIS A 201 -24.85 -14.26 -3.44
C HIS A 201 -25.39 -13.19 -4.40
N GLU A 202 -24.49 -12.48 -5.07
CA GLU A 202 -24.81 -11.47 -6.07
C GLU A 202 -24.33 -11.96 -7.44
N GLU A 203 -25.16 -11.85 -8.48
CA GLU A 203 -24.71 -12.12 -9.86
C GLU A 203 -23.84 -10.97 -10.38
N LEU A 204 -22.87 -11.31 -11.23
CA LEU A 204 -22.05 -10.31 -11.90
C LEU A 204 -22.88 -9.57 -12.93
N SER A 205 -22.76 -8.23 -12.93
CA SER A 205 -23.47 -7.38 -13.88
C SER A 205 -22.99 -7.62 -15.32
N ILE A 206 -23.88 -7.45 -16.28
CA ILE A 206 -23.53 -7.43 -17.71
C ILE A 206 -22.64 -6.20 -17.96
N LEU A 207 -21.51 -6.42 -18.64
CA LEU A 207 -20.62 -5.33 -19.03
C LEU A 207 -21.30 -4.42 -20.06
N THR A 208 -21.09 -3.10 -19.92
CA THR A 208 -21.45 -2.16 -20.99
C THR A 208 -20.56 -2.38 -22.21
N GLU A 209 -20.95 -1.85 -23.38
CA GLU A 209 -20.16 -1.97 -24.61
C GLU A 209 -18.70 -1.49 -24.44
N PRO A 210 -18.40 -0.31 -23.85
CA PRO A 210 -17.01 0.10 -23.60
C PRO A 210 -16.26 -0.84 -22.63
N GLN A 211 -16.95 -1.40 -21.63
CA GLN A 211 -16.36 -2.35 -20.70
C GLN A 211 -16.08 -3.70 -21.37
N GLN A 212 -16.96 -4.13 -22.28
CA GLN A 212 -16.80 -5.34 -23.05
C GLN A 212 -15.62 -5.22 -24.02
N GLU A 213 -15.50 -4.10 -24.73
CA GLU A 213 -14.34 -3.80 -25.59
C GLU A 213 -13.03 -3.81 -24.79
N ALA A 214 -13.01 -3.18 -23.62
CA ALA A 214 -11.83 -3.20 -22.75
C ALA A 214 -11.50 -4.63 -22.30
N PHE A 215 -12.50 -5.43 -21.94
CA PHE A 215 -12.30 -6.85 -21.62
C PHE A 215 -11.73 -7.62 -22.82
N ASP A 216 -12.27 -7.43 -24.02
CA ASP A 216 -11.85 -8.15 -25.23
C ASP A 216 -10.41 -7.79 -25.64
N GLN A 217 -10.01 -6.52 -25.52
CA GLN A 217 -8.62 -6.10 -25.74
C GLN A 217 -7.65 -6.75 -24.75
N ILE A 218 -8.05 -6.93 -23.50
CA ILE A 218 -7.25 -7.63 -22.49
C ILE A 218 -7.13 -9.11 -22.85
N GLN A 219 -8.21 -9.74 -23.29
CA GLN A 219 -8.18 -11.12 -23.76
C GLN A 219 -7.30 -11.31 -24.98
N GLU A 220 -7.29 -10.36 -25.91
CA GLU A 220 -6.40 -10.36 -27.06
C GLU A 220 -4.93 -10.29 -26.63
N GLU A 221 -4.58 -9.34 -25.75
CA GLU A 221 -3.22 -9.25 -25.20
C GLU A 221 -2.83 -10.54 -24.46
N TRP A 222 -3.78 -11.19 -23.80
CA TRP A 222 -3.49 -12.42 -23.08
C TRP A 222 -3.16 -13.62 -23.99
N LYS A 223 -3.51 -13.55 -25.28
CA LYS A 223 -3.15 -14.55 -26.28
C LYS A 223 -1.73 -14.36 -26.83
N ALA A 224 -1.11 -13.19 -26.61
CA ALA A 224 0.27 -12.95 -27.01
C ALA A 224 1.26 -13.75 -26.16
N ASP A 225 2.45 -14.03 -26.73
CA ASP A 225 3.53 -14.74 -26.05
C ASP A 225 4.88 -13.99 -26.21
N PRO A 226 5.46 -13.42 -25.15
CA PRO A 226 4.89 -13.28 -23.81
C PRO A 226 3.81 -12.18 -23.76
N PRO A 227 2.80 -12.30 -22.89
CA PRO A 227 1.80 -11.27 -22.69
C PRO A 227 2.36 -10.06 -21.95
N ARG A 228 1.99 -8.85 -22.38
CA ARG A 228 2.38 -7.64 -21.64
C ARG A 228 1.46 -7.40 -20.44
N PRO A 229 1.97 -6.74 -19.39
CA PRO A 229 1.10 -6.15 -18.37
C PRO A 229 0.11 -5.16 -18.99
N VAL A 230 -1.09 -5.11 -18.44
CA VAL A 230 -2.15 -4.20 -18.93
C VAL A 230 -2.30 -3.03 -17.97
N LEU A 231 -2.38 -1.81 -18.52
CA LEU A 231 -2.83 -0.62 -17.81
C LEU A 231 -4.24 -0.22 -18.30
N ILE A 232 -5.22 -0.32 -17.42
CA ILE A 232 -6.57 0.21 -17.65
C ILE A 232 -6.61 1.66 -17.19
N HIS A 233 -6.59 2.59 -18.14
CA HIS A 233 -6.81 4.01 -17.91
C HIS A 233 -8.29 4.33 -18.08
N GLY A 234 -9.01 4.44 -16.97
CA GLY A 234 -10.46 4.66 -16.99
C GLY A 234 -10.91 5.74 -16.03
N VAL A 235 -11.65 6.73 -16.55
CA VAL A 235 -12.14 7.88 -15.77
C VAL A 235 -12.89 7.45 -14.51
N THR A 236 -12.93 8.28 -13.48
CA THR A 236 -13.56 7.90 -12.22
C THR A 236 -15.04 7.60 -12.41
N GLY A 237 -15.48 6.38 -12.08
CA GLY A 237 -16.86 5.93 -12.34
C GLY A 237 -17.08 5.23 -13.68
N SER A 238 -16.04 4.95 -14.47
CA SER A 238 -16.12 4.12 -15.70
C SER A 238 -16.46 2.64 -15.47
N GLY A 239 -16.40 2.18 -14.22
CA GLY A 239 -16.71 0.79 -13.86
C GLY A 239 -15.56 -0.21 -14.09
N LYS A 240 -14.30 0.22 -13.97
CA LYS A 240 -13.10 -0.66 -14.00
C LYS A 240 -13.26 -1.95 -13.17
N THR A 241 -13.90 -1.83 -12.00
CA THR A 241 -14.17 -2.96 -11.10
C THR A 241 -14.98 -4.07 -11.79
N GLN A 242 -15.93 -3.74 -12.67
CA GLN A 242 -16.72 -4.76 -13.38
C GLN A 242 -15.85 -5.57 -14.35
N VAL A 243 -14.94 -4.90 -15.05
CA VAL A 243 -13.94 -5.56 -15.91
C VAL A 243 -13.04 -6.46 -15.08
N TYR A 244 -12.54 -5.99 -13.92
CA TYR A 244 -11.76 -6.83 -13.00
C TYR A 244 -12.53 -8.07 -12.57
N MET A 245 -13.80 -7.95 -12.20
CA MET A 245 -14.57 -9.10 -11.71
C MET A 245 -14.74 -10.16 -12.81
N LYS A 246 -14.97 -9.77 -14.06
CA LYS A 246 -15.05 -10.71 -15.18
C LYS A 246 -13.71 -11.41 -15.44
N LEU A 247 -12.59 -10.67 -15.37
CA LEU A 247 -11.24 -11.25 -15.49
C LEU A 247 -10.94 -12.22 -14.34
N ILE A 248 -11.26 -11.85 -13.10
CA ILE A 248 -11.10 -12.71 -11.92
C ILE A 248 -11.90 -14.00 -12.11
N ARG A 249 -13.16 -13.90 -12.55
CA ARG A 249 -14.03 -15.06 -12.75
C ARG A 249 -13.44 -16.06 -13.74
N GLN A 250 -12.99 -15.58 -14.90
CA GLN A 250 -12.34 -16.43 -15.91
C GLN A 250 -11.12 -17.17 -15.35
N VAL A 251 -10.23 -16.46 -14.65
CA VAL A 251 -9.00 -17.06 -14.10
C VAL A 251 -9.31 -18.09 -13.01
N ILE A 252 -10.36 -17.87 -12.22
CA ILE A 252 -10.83 -18.83 -11.21
C ILE A 252 -11.46 -20.06 -11.85
N ASP A 253 -12.23 -19.88 -12.93
CA ASP A 253 -12.85 -20.97 -13.68
C ASP A 253 -11.78 -21.83 -14.40
N GLU A 254 -10.60 -21.27 -14.71
CA GLU A 254 -9.38 -22.01 -15.11
C GLU A 254 -8.68 -22.76 -13.95
N GLY A 255 -9.20 -22.67 -12.72
CA GLY A 255 -8.60 -23.30 -11.53
C GLY A 255 -7.36 -22.58 -10.98
N LYS A 256 -7.11 -21.34 -11.42
CA LYS A 256 -6.00 -20.51 -10.93
C LYS A 256 -6.44 -19.60 -9.77
N GLN A 257 -5.46 -18.96 -9.14
CA GLN A 257 -5.64 -18.10 -7.97
C GLN A 257 -5.33 -16.64 -8.32
N VAL A 258 -5.95 -15.71 -7.61
CA VAL A 258 -5.92 -14.27 -7.94
C VAL A 258 -5.59 -13.42 -6.72
N ILE A 259 -4.66 -12.48 -6.89
CA ILE A 259 -4.38 -11.43 -5.90
C ILE A 259 -4.97 -10.12 -6.38
N VAL A 260 -5.76 -9.46 -5.53
CA VAL A 260 -6.30 -8.13 -5.78
C VAL A 260 -5.75 -7.16 -4.74
N LEU A 261 -4.86 -6.28 -5.18
CA LEU A 261 -4.33 -5.20 -4.36
C LEU A 261 -5.26 -4.00 -4.45
N VAL A 262 -5.72 -3.54 -3.30
CA VAL A 262 -6.48 -2.31 -3.14
C VAL A 262 -5.82 -1.44 -2.08
N PRO A 263 -5.88 -0.10 -2.17
CA PRO A 263 -5.42 0.76 -1.09
C PRO A 263 -6.08 0.38 0.23
N GLU A 264 -5.34 0.42 1.33
CA GLU A 264 -5.87 0.02 2.65
C GLU A 264 -7.14 0.79 3.03
N ILE A 265 -7.19 2.07 2.66
CA ILE A 265 -8.35 2.96 2.84
C ILE A 265 -9.57 2.59 1.99
N ALA A 266 -9.37 1.88 0.88
CA ALA A 266 -10.42 1.44 -0.04
C ALA A 266 -10.98 0.06 0.32
N LEU A 267 -10.33 -0.66 1.23
CA LEU A 267 -10.77 -1.93 1.77
C LEU A 267 -11.87 -1.75 2.83
N THR A 268 -12.96 -1.10 2.40
CA THR A 268 -14.14 -0.86 3.23
C THR A 268 -14.95 -2.14 3.40
N TYR A 269 -15.82 -2.18 4.42
CA TYR A 269 -16.77 -3.29 4.60
C TYR A 269 -17.63 -3.51 3.35
N GLN A 270 -17.99 -2.45 2.61
CA GLN A 270 -18.77 -2.56 1.38
C GLN A 270 -17.99 -3.27 0.27
N THR A 271 -16.73 -2.90 0.05
CA THR A 271 -15.86 -3.57 -0.93
C THR A 271 -15.73 -5.04 -0.58
N VAL A 272 -15.44 -5.35 0.68
CA VAL A 272 -15.30 -6.72 1.16
C VAL A 272 -16.59 -7.52 0.96
N ARG A 273 -17.75 -6.96 1.34
CA ARG A 273 -19.05 -7.62 1.17
C ARG A 273 -19.34 -7.94 -0.29
N ARG A 274 -19.01 -7.05 -1.23
CA ARG A 274 -19.19 -7.30 -2.67
C ARG A 274 -18.36 -8.48 -3.17
N PHE A 275 -17.07 -8.55 -2.78
CA PHE A 275 -16.24 -9.70 -3.14
C PHE A 275 -16.79 -11.03 -2.58
N TYR A 276 -17.24 -11.04 -1.32
CA TYR A 276 -17.92 -12.20 -0.75
C TYR A 276 -19.25 -12.52 -1.45
N GLY A 277 -20.03 -11.50 -1.82
CA GLY A 277 -21.26 -11.67 -2.59
C GLY A 277 -21.02 -12.34 -3.95
N TRP A 278 -19.98 -11.95 -4.68
CA TRP A 278 -19.68 -12.49 -6.01
C TRP A 278 -18.97 -13.85 -6.01
N PHE A 279 -18.12 -14.13 -5.02
CA PHE A 279 -17.23 -15.29 -5.05
C PHE A 279 -17.33 -16.21 -3.83
N GLY A 280 -18.18 -15.87 -2.86
CA GLY A 280 -18.45 -16.68 -1.67
C GLY A 280 -17.20 -16.94 -0.82
N GLU A 281 -17.09 -18.15 -0.29
CA GLU A 281 -16.02 -18.55 0.62
C GLU A 281 -14.63 -18.69 -0.03
N LYS A 282 -14.56 -18.59 -1.37
CA LYS A 282 -13.29 -18.61 -2.12
C LYS A 282 -12.42 -17.37 -1.87
N VAL A 283 -12.99 -16.34 -1.25
CA VAL A 283 -12.31 -15.06 -0.95
C VAL A 283 -11.76 -15.04 0.47
N SER A 284 -10.55 -14.52 0.60
CA SER A 284 -10.03 -14.01 1.86
C SER A 284 -9.59 -12.57 1.73
N VAL A 285 -9.59 -11.87 2.87
CA VAL A 285 -9.25 -10.46 2.98
C VAL A 285 -8.14 -10.26 3.99
N LEU A 286 -7.08 -9.55 3.57
CA LEU A 286 -6.04 -9.04 4.46
C LEU A 286 -6.27 -7.57 4.73
N ASN A 287 -6.13 -7.16 5.99
CA ASN A 287 -6.07 -5.76 6.38
C ASN A 287 -5.01 -5.55 7.47
N SER A 288 -4.62 -4.29 7.71
CA SER A 288 -3.61 -3.93 8.72
C SER A 288 -4.04 -4.22 10.16
N ARG A 289 -5.35 -4.42 10.39
CA ARG A 289 -5.93 -4.68 11.71
C ARG A 289 -5.86 -6.16 12.09
N LEU A 290 -5.51 -7.05 11.16
CA LEU A 290 -5.32 -8.46 11.44
C LEU A 290 -4.15 -8.67 12.40
N SER A 291 -4.37 -9.48 13.43
CA SER A 291 -3.30 -10.01 14.26
C SER A 291 -2.36 -10.88 13.43
N ALA A 292 -1.12 -11.05 13.89
CA ALA A 292 -0.16 -11.94 13.25
C ALA A 292 -0.73 -13.37 13.08
N GLY A 293 -1.54 -13.83 14.05
CA GLY A 293 -2.17 -15.14 13.96
C GLY A 293 -3.29 -15.24 12.93
N GLU A 294 -4.13 -14.22 12.78
CA GLU A 294 -5.16 -14.18 11.73
C GLU A 294 -4.54 -14.14 10.34
N ARG A 295 -3.49 -13.32 10.14
CA ARG A 295 -2.75 -13.28 8.87
C ARG A 295 -2.12 -14.63 8.54
N TYR A 296 -1.50 -15.28 9.53
CA TYR A 296 -0.93 -16.62 9.37
C TYR A 296 -2.00 -17.63 8.95
N ASP A 297 -3.16 -17.61 9.59
CA ASP A 297 -4.29 -18.48 9.27
C ASP A 297 -4.74 -18.27 7.81
N GLN A 298 -4.87 -17.03 7.32
CA GLN A 298 -5.24 -16.76 5.92
C GLN A 298 -4.17 -17.25 4.92
N PHE A 299 -2.89 -17.10 5.24
CA PHE A 299 -1.80 -17.60 4.38
C PHE A 299 -1.76 -19.12 4.37
N LYS A 300 -2.08 -19.78 5.49
CA LYS A 300 -2.19 -21.23 5.56
C LYS A 300 -3.33 -21.75 4.68
N ARG A 301 -4.49 -21.08 4.70
CA ARG A 301 -5.64 -21.38 3.83
C ARG A 301 -5.28 -21.19 2.35
N ALA A 302 -4.59 -20.10 2.00
CA ALA A 302 -4.10 -19.86 0.64
C ALA A 302 -3.20 -21.00 0.15
N LYS A 303 -2.23 -21.40 0.98
CA LYS A 303 -1.27 -22.47 0.67
C LYS A 303 -1.94 -23.83 0.50
N ARG A 304 -3.02 -24.09 1.24
CA ARG A 304 -3.83 -25.33 1.15
C ARG A 304 -4.81 -25.33 -0.03
N GLY A 305 -4.92 -24.22 -0.77
CA GLY A 305 -5.89 -24.09 -1.85
C GLY A 305 -7.33 -23.90 -1.38
N GLU A 306 -7.57 -23.63 -0.09
CA GLU A 306 -8.90 -23.41 0.48
C GLU A 306 -9.51 -22.07 0.04
N ILE A 307 -8.69 -21.16 -0.49
CA ILE A 307 -9.11 -19.89 -1.07
C ILE A 307 -8.45 -19.70 -2.44
N GLN A 308 -9.18 -19.05 -3.34
CA GLN A 308 -8.72 -18.75 -4.70
C GLN A 308 -8.48 -17.24 -4.90
N ILE A 309 -9.05 -16.38 -4.06
CA ILE A 309 -8.89 -14.93 -4.17
C ILE A 309 -8.34 -14.37 -2.86
N MET A 310 -7.29 -13.55 -2.95
CA MET A 310 -6.84 -12.71 -1.84
C MET A 310 -7.03 -11.24 -2.17
N VAL A 311 -7.80 -10.53 -1.36
CA VAL A 311 -7.98 -9.07 -1.47
C VAL A 311 -7.27 -8.38 -0.31
N GLY A 312 -6.51 -7.32 -0.57
CA GLY A 312 -5.91 -6.56 0.53
C GLY A 312 -4.95 -5.46 0.11
N PRO A 313 -4.27 -4.82 1.08
CA PRO A 313 -3.24 -3.83 0.80
C PRO A 313 -1.99 -4.49 0.21
N ARG A 314 -0.95 -3.70 -0.05
CA ARG A 314 0.35 -4.14 -0.61
C ARG A 314 0.90 -5.47 -0.08
N SER A 315 0.71 -5.78 1.20
CA SER A 315 1.18 -7.04 1.81
C SER A 315 0.48 -8.30 1.29
N ALA A 316 -0.72 -8.18 0.71
CA ALA A 316 -1.41 -9.29 0.07
C ALA A 316 -0.63 -9.84 -1.13
N LEU A 317 0.26 -9.03 -1.71
CA LEU A 317 1.19 -9.41 -2.76
C LEU A 317 2.12 -10.57 -2.38
N PHE A 318 2.22 -10.95 -1.11
CA PHE A 318 3.04 -12.09 -0.66
C PHE A 318 2.22 -13.31 -0.28
N THR A 319 0.96 -13.35 -0.70
CA THR A 319 0.09 -14.50 -0.42
C THR A 319 0.64 -15.75 -1.11
N PRO A 320 0.80 -16.86 -0.37
CA PRO A 320 1.41 -18.08 -0.90
C PRO A 320 0.38 -18.89 -1.69
N PHE A 321 0.10 -18.47 -2.91
CA PHE A 321 -0.68 -19.23 -3.89
C PHE A 321 0.20 -20.20 -4.66
N SER A 322 -0.29 -21.43 -4.87
CA SER A 322 0.41 -22.48 -5.61
C SER A 322 0.27 -22.32 -7.11
N ASN A 323 -0.84 -21.74 -7.57
CA ASN A 323 -1.17 -21.54 -8.98
C ASN A 323 -1.69 -20.12 -9.23
N LEU A 324 -0.83 -19.11 -9.04
CA LEU A 324 -1.17 -17.71 -9.26
C LEU A 324 -1.39 -17.45 -10.76
N GLY A 325 -2.58 -17.01 -11.14
CA GLY A 325 -2.93 -16.71 -12.54
C GLY A 325 -3.06 -15.22 -12.84
N LEU A 326 -3.39 -14.40 -11.84
CA LEU A 326 -3.66 -12.98 -12.04
C LEU A 326 -3.30 -12.16 -10.79
N ILE A 327 -2.66 -11.02 -11.00
CA ILE A 327 -2.51 -9.94 -10.04
C ILE A 327 -3.23 -8.70 -10.59
N ILE A 328 -4.13 -8.13 -9.79
CA ILE A 328 -4.77 -6.85 -10.09
C ILE A 328 -4.28 -5.82 -9.07
N ILE A 329 -3.91 -4.64 -9.53
CA ILE A 329 -3.62 -3.48 -8.67
C ILE A 329 -4.61 -2.37 -9.02
N ASP A 330 -5.57 -2.14 -8.12
CA ASP A 330 -6.50 -1.03 -8.27
C ASP A 330 -5.92 0.25 -7.67
N GLU A 331 -6.32 1.39 -8.22
CA GLU A 331 -5.75 2.72 -7.89
C GLU A 331 -4.21 2.70 -7.89
N GLU A 332 -3.60 2.14 -8.94
CA GLU A 332 -2.15 1.85 -9.03
C GLU A 332 -1.24 3.03 -8.66
N HIS A 333 -1.69 4.26 -8.89
CA HIS A 333 -0.96 5.49 -8.57
C HIS A 333 -0.87 5.79 -7.07
N GLU A 334 -1.54 5.02 -6.21
CA GLU A 334 -1.59 5.27 -4.78
C GLU A 334 -0.23 5.03 -4.10
N GLN A 335 0.29 6.06 -3.43
CA GLN A 335 1.58 6.03 -2.74
C GLN A 335 1.70 4.94 -1.67
N SER A 336 0.58 4.49 -1.10
CA SER A 336 0.57 3.42 -0.10
C SER A 336 1.21 2.11 -0.63
N TYR A 337 1.30 1.95 -1.96
CA TYR A 337 1.99 0.83 -2.59
C TYR A 337 3.52 0.85 -2.43
N LYS A 338 4.14 1.98 -2.10
CA LYS A 338 5.57 2.06 -1.73
C LYS A 338 5.75 1.82 -0.23
N SER A 339 6.59 0.85 0.13
CA SER A 339 6.92 0.55 1.53
C SER A 339 7.84 1.62 2.14
N GLU A 340 7.48 2.11 3.33
CA GLU A 340 8.31 2.99 4.15
C GLU A 340 9.35 2.21 4.97
N ASN A 341 9.07 0.93 5.23
CA ASN A 341 9.94 0.02 5.97
C ASN A 341 10.85 -0.73 4.98
N SER A 342 12.07 -1.03 5.39
CA SER A 342 13.01 -1.84 4.60
C SER A 342 12.55 -3.31 4.52
N PRO A 343 12.53 -3.93 3.32
CA PRO A 343 12.87 -3.34 2.02
C PRO A 343 11.80 -2.33 1.56
N ARG A 344 12.21 -1.16 1.07
CA ARG A 344 11.30 -0.11 0.57
C ARG A 344 10.75 -0.44 -0.82
N TYR A 345 10.14 -1.61 -0.94
CA TYR A 345 9.65 -2.10 -2.22
C TYR A 345 8.44 -1.31 -2.71
N HIS A 346 8.29 -1.22 -4.03
CA HIS A 346 7.07 -0.72 -4.65
C HIS A 346 6.20 -1.89 -5.10
N ALA A 347 4.97 -1.99 -4.61
CA ALA A 347 4.11 -3.15 -4.87
C ALA A 347 3.89 -3.41 -6.38
N ARG A 348 3.77 -2.36 -7.21
CA ARG A 348 3.71 -2.50 -8.67
C ARG A 348 4.91 -3.21 -9.28
N GLU A 349 6.12 -2.80 -8.91
CA GLU A 349 7.36 -3.37 -9.47
C GLU A 349 7.57 -4.79 -8.97
N THR A 350 7.31 -5.02 -7.68
CA THR A 350 7.33 -6.36 -7.10
C THR A 350 6.26 -7.26 -7.71
N ALA A 351 5.08 -6.73 -8.05
CA ALA A 351 4.02 -7.47 -8.73
C ALA A 351 4.35 -7.79 -10.18
N LEU A 352 5.01 -6.86 -10.90
CA LEU A 352 5.51 -7.09 -12.24
C LEU A 352 6.50 -8.26 -12.25
N TYR A 353 7.49 -8.21 -11.35
CA TYR A 353 8.48 -9.29 -11.23
C TYR A 353 7.84 -10.61 -10.79
N ARG A 354 6.96 -10.58 -9.79
CA ARG A 354 6.23 -11.77 -9.33
C ARG A 354 5.36 -12.38 -10.44
N ALA A 355 4.67 -11.56 -11.22
CA ALA A 355 3.85 -12.01 -12.33
C ALA A 355 4.69 -12.71 -13.40
N GLN A 356 5.84 -12.14 -13.76
CA GLN A 356 6.78 -12.75 -14.70
C GLN A 356 7.32 -14.09 -14.18
N MET A 357 7.76 -14.12 -12.91
CA MET A 357 8.31 -15.32 -12.28
C MET A 357 7.29 -16.47 -12.19
N GLU A 358 6.01 -16.16 -11.96
CA GLU A 358 4.95 -17.16 -11.81
C GLU A 358 4.12 -17.36 -13.09
N ASN A 359 4.50 -16.75 -14.21
CA ASN A 359 3.73 -16.72 -15.47
C ASN A 359 2.25 -16.30 -15.27
N ALA A 360 2.03 -15.37 -14.34
CA ALA A 360 0.74 -14.79 -14.04
C ALA A 360 0.52 -13.51 -14.84
N ARG A 361 -0.74 -13.11 -15.03
CA ARG A 361 -1.11 -11.86 -15.69
C ARG A 361 -1.09 -10.70 -14.70
N LEU A 362 -0.77 -9.50 -15.16
CA LEU A 362 -0.80 -8.28 -14.35
C LEU A 362 -1.74 -7.24 -14.99
N VAL A 363 -2.70 -6.76 -14.19
CA VAL A 363 -3.60 -5.68 -14.58
C VAL A 363 -3.49 -4.54 -13.58
N LEU A 364 -3.15 -3.36 -14.08
CA LEU A 364 -3.05 -2.12 -13.33
C LEU A 364 -4.25 -1.24 -13.66
N GLY A 365 -4.87 -0.66 -12.64
CA GLY A 365 -6.09 0.09 -12.77
C GLY A 365 -5.96 1.49 -12.22
N SER A 366 -6.28 2.51 -13.02
CA SER A 366 -6.25 3.88 -12.51
C SER A 366 -7.12 4.83 -13.33
N ALA A 367 -7.71 5.82 -12.69
CA ALA A 367 -8.26 7.00 -13.38
C ALA A 367 -7.21 8.07 -13.65
N THR A 368 -6.12 8.06 -12.87
CA THR A 368 -5.02 9.01 -12.95
C THR A 368 -3.72 8.23 -12.81
N PRO A 369 -3.32 7.45 -13.84
CA PRO A 369 -2.18 6.54 -13.74
C PRO A 369 -0.92 7.28 -13.33
N SER A 370 -0.01 6.57 -12.66
CA SER A 370 1.31 7.13 -12.37
C SER A 370 2.06 7.45 -13.68
N LEU A 371 2.94 8.45 -13.64
CA LEU A 371 3.76 8.77 -14.80
C LEU A 371 4.58 7.57 -15.26
N GLU A 372 5.10 6.77 -14.32
CA GLU A 372 5.91 5.59 -14.64
C GLU A 372 5.09 4.52 -15.37
N ALA A 373 3.87 4.19 -14.92
CA ALA A 373 3.04 3.19 -15.58
C ALA A 373 2.51 3.68 -16.95
N TYR A 374 2.15 4.95 -17.05
CA TYR A 374 1.65 5.51 -18.31
C TYR A 374 2.75 5.63 -19.37
N THR A 375 3.98 5.97 -18.96
CA THR A 375 5.15 6.00 -19.85
C THR A 375 5.43 4.60 -20.40
N LYS A 376 5.48 3.57 -19.55
CA LYS A 376 5.60 2.17 -20.01
C LYS A 376 4.50 1.75 -20.98
N ALA A 377 3.29 2.26 -20.80
CA ALA A 377 2.18 1.99 -21.71
C ALA A 377 2.33 2.74 -23.06
N LYS A 378 2.83 3.97 -23.04
CA LYS A 378 3.15 4.76 -24.25
C LYS A 378 4.33 4.17 -25.03
N ASP A 379 5.33 3.63 -24.33
CA ASP A 379 6.51 2.97 -24.91
C ASP A 379 6.22 1.54 -25.41
N GLY A 380 5.03 1.02 -25.14
CA GLY A 380 4.58 -0.29 -25.59
C GLY A 380 5.02 -1.47 -24.73
N GLU A 381 5.72 -1.22 -23.60
CA GLU A 381 6.02 -2.23 -22.58
C GLU A 381 4.74 -2.75 -21.92
N PHE A 382 3.77 -1.86 -21.66
CA PHE A 382 2.43 -2.22 -21.18
C PHE A 382 1.39 -2.05 -22.29
N ARG A 383 0.35 -2.87 -22.27
CA ARG A 383 -0.85 -2.65 -23.10
C ARG A 383 -1.73 -1.60 -22.43
N LEU A 384 -1.91 -0.45 -23.09
CA LEU A 384 -2.88 0.56 -22.65
C LEU A 384 -4.30 0.19 -23.10
N VAL A 385 -5.24 0.16 -22.17
CA VAL A 385 -6.68 -0.02 -22.44
C VAL A 385 -7.42 1.18 -21.85
N LYS A 386 -8.13 1.94 -22.70
CA LYS A 386 -8.84 3.16 -22.28
C LYS A 386 -10.32 2.87 -22.00
N LEU A 387 -10.85 3.51 -20.96
CA LEU A 387 -12.26 3.51 -20.58
C LEU A 387 -12.71 4.96 -20.35
N ASP A 388 -13.00 5.65 -21.45
CA ASP A 388 -13.21 7.11 -21.45
C ASP A 388 -14.64 7.52 -21.06
N ALA A 389 -15.61 6.60 -21.14
CA ALA A 389 -17.00 6.86 -20.73
C ALA A 389 -17.23 6.55 -19.25
N ARG A 390 -17.98 7.41 -18.55
CA ARG A 390 -18.54 7.08 -17.23
C ARG A 390 -19.65 6.05 -17.37
N PHE A 391 -19.80 5.19 -16.37
CA PHE A 391 -20.93 4.29 -16.26
C PHE A 391 -22.24 5.12 -16.25
N GLU A 392 -23.20 4.74 -17.10
CA GLU A 392 -24.49 5.44 -17.31
C GLU A 392 -24.42 6.87 -17.89
N ASP A 393 -23.36 7.23 -18.62
CA ASP A 393 -23.29 8.47 -19.44
C ASP A 393 -23.49 9.78 -18.65
N ARG A 394 -23.13 9.77 -17.37
CA ARG A 394 -23.36 10.90 -16.45
C ARG A 394 -22.40 12.07 -16.75
N PRO A 395 -22.88 13.33 -16.79
CA PRO A 395 -22.05 14.49 -17.14
C PRO A 395 -20.94 14.74 -16.10
N LEU A 396 -19.81 15.26 -16.57
CA LEU A 396 -18.74 15.74 -15.69
C LEU A 396 -19.23 16.93 -14.85
N PRO A 397 -18.81 17.05 -13.59
CA PRO A 397 -19.18 18.18 -12.76
C PRO A 397 -18.63 19.48 -13.35
N LYS A 398 -19.38 20.57 -13.20
CA LYS A 398 -18.88 21.89 -13.59
C LYS A 398 -17.78 22.31 -12.63
N VAL A 399 -16.56 22.48 -13.15
CA VAL A 399 -15.40 22.89 -12.35
C VAL A 399 -15.13 24.38 -12.57
N SER A 400 -14.83 25.10 -11.48
CA SER A 400 -14.33 26.48 -11.55
C SER A 400 -13.05 26.61 -10.74
N VAL A 401 -12.08 27.33 -11.29
CA VAL A 401 -10.83 27.68 -10.60
C VAL A 401 -10.94 29.14 -10.14
N VAL A 402 -10.65 29.39 -8.87
CA VAL A 402 -10.77 30.70 -8.23
C VAL A 402 -9.39 31.16 -7.78
N ASP A 403 -9.01 32.36 -8.22
CA ASP A 403 -7.78 33.02 -7.79
C ASP A 403 -7.97 33.68 -6.41
N LEU A 404 -7.26 33.16 -5.42
CA LEU A 404 -7.27 33.71 -4.06
C LEU A 404 -6.56 35.06 -3.94
N ARG A 405 -5.69 35.41 -4.89
CA ARG A 405 -5.01 36.71 -4.95
C ARG A 405 -6.01 37.82 -5.25
N GLU A 406 -6.91 37.60 -6.21
CA GLU A 406 -7.99 38.55 -6.53
C GLU A 406 -8.96 38.71 -5.35
N GLU A 407 -9.35 37.60 -4.71
CA GLU A 407 -10.18 37.65 -3.50
C GLU A 407 -9.54 38.53 -2.41
N LEU A 408 -8.22 38.42 -2.20
CA LEU A 408 -7.50 39.26 -1.25
C LEU A 408 -7.44 40.72 -1.67
N ARG A 409 -7.20 41.03 -2.95
CA ARG A 409 -7.19 42.40 -3.49
C ARG A 409 -8.53 43.09 -3.31
N GLU A 410 -9.61 42.34 -3.52
CA GLU A 410 -10.97 42.80 -3.29
C GLU A 410 -11.40 42.76 -1.80
N GLY A 411 -10.48 42.48 -0.88
CA GLY A 411 -10.68 42.60 0.57
C GLY A 411 -11.15 41.33 1.30
N ASN A 412 -11.32 40.19 0.61
CA ASN A 412 -11.65 38.93 1.25
C ASN A 412 -10.40 38.27 1.85
N ARG A 413 -10.37 38.19 3.18
CA ARG A 413 -9.26 37.56 3.95
C ARG A 413 -9.61 36.17 4.48
N SER A 414 -10.79 35.66 4.14
CA SER A 414 -11.26 34.33 4.53
C SER A 414 -10.53 33.25 3.73
N VAL A 415 -10.47 32.03 4.28
CA VAL A 415 -10.04 30.84 3.54
C VAL A 415 -11.08 30.45 2.48
N LEU A 416 -12.33 30.90 2.61
CA LEU A 416 -13.40 30.66 1.66
C LEU A 416 -13.55 31.85 0.71
N SER A 417 -13.38 31.63 -0.59
CA SER A 417 -13.80 32.56 -1.64
C SER A 417 -15.31 32.85 -1.56
N ARG A 418 -15.72 33.95 -2.18
CA ARG A 418 -17.15 34.34 -2.23
C ARG A 418 -17.96 33.33 -3.03
N SER A 419 -17.40 32.83 -4.13
CA SER A 419 -18.02 31.80 -4.97
C SER A 419 -18.28 30.52 -4.18
N LEU A 420 -17.29 30.03 -3.43
CA LEU A 420 -17.46 28.83 -2.61
C LEU A 420 -18.46 29.04 -1.48
N ARG A 421 -18.41 30.18 -0.81
CA ARG A 421 -19.38 30.50 0.26
C ARG A 421 -20.81 30.51 -0.28
N LYS A 422 -21.05 31.12 -1.44
CA LYS A 422 -22.36 31.15 -2.10
C LYS A 422 -22.81 29.74 -2.53
N ALA A 423 -21.90 28.94 -3.07
CA ALA A 423 -22.19 27.56 -3.46
C ALA A 423 -22.62 26.71 -2.24
N ILE A 424 -21.88 26.80 -1.12
CA ILE A 424 -22.24 26.11 0.13
C ILE A 424 -23.64 26.54 0.60
N GLU A 425 -23.91 27.85 0.62
CA GLU A 425 -25.21 28.38 1.06
C GLU A 425 -26.37 27.82 0.22
N ASN A 426 -26.18 27.70 -1.10
CA ASN A 426 -27.19 27.12 -1.98
C ASN A 426 -27.43 25.63 -1.69
N ARG A 427 -26.38 24.84 -1.43
CA ARG A 427 -26.52 23.42 -1.07
C ARG A 427 -27.27 23.23 0.24
N LEU A 428 -26.93 24.03 1.25
CA LEU A 428 -27.63 24.02 2.53
C LEU A 428 -29.11 24.38 2.39
N LYS A 429 -29.47 25.33 1.50
CA LYS A 429 -30.88 25.67 1.20
C LYS A 429 -31.63 24.52 0.52
N CYS A 430 -30.95 23.76 -0.32
CA CYS A 430 -31.53 22.62 -1.05
C CYS A 430 -31.50 21.31 -0.26
N GLY A 431 -30.96 21.28 0.96
CA GLY A 431 -30.78 20.05 1.74
C GLY A 431 -29.75 19.10 1.13
N GLU A 432 -28.79 19.63 0.38
CA GLU A 432 -27.70 18.87 -0.27
C GLU A 432 -26.42 18.95 0.55
N GLN A 433 -25.51 18.00 0.32
CA GLN A 433 -24.26 17.90 1.08
C GLN A 433 -23.07 18.48 0.31
N ALA A 434 -22.08 18.96 1.07
CA ALA A 434 -20.83 19.49 0.53
C ALA A 434 -19.60 18.82 1.15
N ILE A 435 -18.56 18.62 0.35
CA ILE A 435 -17.24 18.15 0.81
C ILE A 435 -16.23 19.27 0.63
N LEU A 436 -15.48 19.60 1.68
CA LEU A 436 -14.39 20.55 1.64
C LEU A 436 -13.10 19.86 2.03
N PHE A 437 -12.10 19.86 1.16
CA PHE A 437 -10.82 19.26 1.49
C PHE A 437 -9.68 20.26 1.43
N LEU A 438 -8.72 20.05 2.34
CA LEU A 438 -7.48 20.76 2.40
C LEU A 438 -6.34 19.77 2.16
N ASN A 439 -5.48 20.07 1.18
CA ASN A 439 -4.34 19.21 0.86
C ASN A 439 -3.17 19.42 1.82
N ARG A 440 -3.36 19.02 3.08
CA ARG A 440 -2.38 19.18 4.16
C ARG A 440 -1.98 17.82 4.74
N ARG A 441 -0.85 17.26 4.29
CA ARG A 441 -0.14 16.19 5.02
C ARG A 441 1.28 16.64 5.33
N GLY A 442 1.62 16.65 6.63
CA GLY A 442 3.00 16.49 7.11
C GLY A 442 3.92 17.70 7.22
N TYR A 443 3.75 18.81 6.50
CA TYR A 443 4.80 19.85 6.46
C TYR A 443 4.24 21.26 6.58
N ALA A 444 4.48 21.85 7.76
CA ALA A 444 4.21 23.25 8.06
C ALA A 444 5.52 24.02 7.88
N GLY A 445 5.54 25.01 6.99
CA GLY A 445 6.61 26.01 7.03
C GLY A 445 6.97 26.68 5.71
N PHE A 446 6.50 26.22 4.55
CA PHE A 446 6.86 26.96 3.33
C PHE A 446 6.28 28.37 3.36
N VAL A 447 7.09 29.34 2.93
CA VAL A 447 6.74 30.75 3.01
C VAL A 447 6.30 31.25 1.64
N SER A 448 5.08 31.79 1.60
CA SER A 448 4.48 32.36 0.39
C SER A 448 3.87 33.73 0.65
N CYS A 449 3.84 34.57 -0.36
CA CYS A 449 3.13 35.84 -0.33
C CYS A 449 1.65 35.65 -0.70
N ARG A 450 0.73 36.03 0.17
CA ARG A 450 -0.71 35.94 -0.12
C ARG A 450 -1.20 36.95 -1.15
N SER A 451 -0.45 38.02 -1.41
CA SER A 451 -0.84 39.09 -2.34
C SER A 451 -0.57 38.76 -3.80
N CYS A 452 0.62 38.23 -4.10
CA CYS A 452 1.00 37.88 -5.47
C CYS A 452 1.09 36.37 -5.72
N GLY A 453 1.02 35.54 -4.69
CA GLY A 453 1.19 34.09 -4.76
C GLY A 453 2.65 33.64 -4.61
N GLU A 454 3.62 34.54 -4.80
CA GLU A 454 5.05 34.20 -4.84
C GLU A 454 5.51 33.33 -3.68
N VAL A 455 6.14 32.20 -4.00
CA VAL A 455 6.71 31.26 -3.04
C VAL A 455 8.22 31.50 -2.96
N LEU A 456 8.77 31.58 -1.75
CA LEU A 456 10.21 31.76 -1.59
C LEU A 456 10.92 30.45 -1.94
N LYS A 457 11.64 30.46 -3.06
CA LYS A 457 12.38 29.30 -3.57
C LYS A 457 13.87 29.37 -3.26
N CYS A 458 14.51 28.21 -3.29
CA CYS A 458 15.96 28.10 -3.26
C CYS A 458 16.56 28.51 -4.62
N PRO A 459 17.59 29.38 -4.66
CA PRO A 459 18.23 29.81 -5.90
C PRO A 459 19.01 28.70 -6.62
N HIS A 460 19.25 27.57 -5.96
CA HIS A 460 20.02 26.45 -6.51
C HIS A 460 19.17 25.25 -6.97
N CYS A 461 17.97 25.10 -6.41
CA CYS A 461 17.17 23.87 -6.59
C CYS A 461 15.76 24.12 -7.14
N ASP A 462 15.30 25.37 -7.25
CA ASP A 462 13.92 25.73 -7.64
C ASP A 462 12.81 25.10 -6.75
N VAL A 463 13.16 24.75 -5.51
CA VAL A 463 12.25 24.17 -4.50
C VAL A 463 11.89 25.20 -3.42
N ALA A 464 10.70 25.08 -2.84
CA ALA A 464 10.23 25.99 -1.79
C ALA A 464 11.07 25.87 -0.50
N LEU A 465 11.39 27.01 0.10
CA LEU A 465 12.11 27.08 1.37
C LEU A 465 11.15 26.91 2.55
N THR A 466 11.60 26.18 3.58
CA THR A 466 10.83 25.93 4.79
C THR A 466 11.30 26.82 5.93
N GLU A 467 10.37 27.47 6.63
CA GLU A 467 10.60 28.24 7.86
C GLU A 467 10.87 27.29 9.04
N HIS A 468 12.03 27.44 9.66
CA HIS A 468 12.42 26.74 10.89
C HIS A 468 12.21 27.64 12.13
N ASN A 469 12.09 27.03 13.31
CA ASN A 469 11.82 27.74 14.57
C ASN A 469 12.90 28.78 14.96
N ASN A 470 14.09 28.70 14.35
CA ASN A 470 15.19 29.65 14.52
C ASN A 470 15.04 30.93 13.67
N GLY A 471 13.92 31.11 12.96
CA GLY A 471 13.68 32.27 12.11
C GLY A 471 14.43 32.25 10.78
N ARG A 472 14.97 31.09 10.38
CA ARG A 472 15.63 30.89 9.08
C ARG A 472 14.74 30.12 8.11
N LEU A 473 14.93 30.40 6.84
CA LEU A 473 14.39 29.65 5.71
C LEU A 473 15.47 28.70 5.22
N VAL A 474 15.14 27.40 5.16
CA VAL A 474 16.10 26.35 4.83
C VAL A 474 15.62 25.54 3.63
N CYS A 475 16.53 25.24 2.70
CA CYS A 475 16.36 24.28 1.63
C CYS A 475 16.78 22.90 2.10
N HIS A 476 15.86 21.94 2.12
CA HIS A 476 16.16 20.55 2.53
C HIS A 476 16.89 19.72 1.45
N TYR A 477 17.05 20.24 0.23
CA TYR A 477 17.74 19.52 -0.84
C TYR A 477 19.24 19.81 -0.91
N CYS A 478 19.62 21.08 -0.81
CA CYS A 478 21.02 21.51 -0.92
C CYS A 478 21.57 22.13 0.38
N GLY A 479 20.75 22.29 1.42
CA GLY A 479 21.17 22.92 2.67
C GLY A 479 21.29 24.44 2.62
N TYR A 480 20.86 25.10 1.53
CA TYR A 480 20.85 26.56 1.45
C TYR A 480 19.98 27.18 2.56
N GLU A 481 20.52 28.15 3.29
CA GLU A 481 19.81 28.89 4.34
C GLU A 481 19.78 30.39 4.05
N GLN A 482 18.67 31.04 4.41
CA GLN A 482 18.59 32.50 4.47
C GLN A 482 17.73 32.97 5.66
N PRO A 483 17.88 34.22 6.14
CA PRO A 483 16.99 34.79 7.14
C PRO A 483 15.54 34.88 6.63
N ARG A 484 14.57 34.88 7.55
CA ARG A 484 13.17 35.18 7.20
C ARG A 484 13.03 36.60 6.64
N VAL A 485 12.24 36.74 5.58
CA VAL A 485 11.90 38.04 4.98
C VAL A 485 10.58 38.57 5.56
N GLU A 486 10.51 39.89 5.79
CA GLU A 486 9.30 40.56 6.29
C GLU A 486 8.40 41.09 5.17
N LYS A 487 8.95 41.33 3.99
CA LYS A 487 8.22 41.78 2.80
C LYS A 487 8.51 40.87 1.62
N CYS A 488 7.52 40.69 0.76
CA CYS A 488 7.68 39.93 -0.47
C CYS A 488 8.73 40.59 -1.39
N PRO A 489 9.74 39.85 -1.89
CA PRO A 489 10.75 40.41 -2.79
C PRO A 489 10.20 40.80 -4.16
N VAL A 490 9.06 40.23 -4.57
CA VAL A 490 8.44 40.46 -5.89
C VAL A 490 7.43 41.61 -5.85
N CYS A 491 6.53 41.64 -4.86
CA CYS A 491 5.45 42.65 -4.81
C CYS A 491 5.53 43.63 -3.62
N GLY A 492 6.52 43.50 -2.73
CA GLY A 492 6.67 44.36 -1.55
C GLY A 492 5.62 44.19 -0.44
N SER A 493 4.65 43.29 -0.63
CA SER A 493 3.57 43.05 0.34
C SER A 493 4.08 42.55 1.70
N PRO A 494 3.50 43.02 2.82
CA PRO A 494 3.79 42.51 4.16
C PRO A 494 3.11 41.16 4.44
N TYR A 495 2.26 40.67 3.54
CA TYR A 495 1.50 39.43 3.73
C TYR A 495 2.31 38.19 3.30
N ILE A 496 3.54 38.08 3.79
CA ILE A 496 4.44 36.95 3.57
C ILE A 496 4.61 36.13 4.85
N GLY A 497 4.44 34.82 4.75
CA GLY A 497 4.60 33.92 5.89
C GLY A 497 4.10 32.52 5.61
N GLY A 498 4.27 31.63 6.59
CA GLY A 498 3.76 30.26 6.49
C GLY A 498 2.24 30.19 6.36
N PHE A 499 1.74 29.32 5.49
CA PHE A 499 0.31 29.02 5.42
C PHE A 499 -0.13 28.18 6.63
N LYS A 500 -0.85 28.82 7.58
CA LYS A 500 -1.20 28.22 8.89
C LYS A 500 -2.60 27.59 8.97
N ALA A 501 -3.40 27.61 7.90
CA ALA A 501 -4.78 27.10 7.98
C ALA A 501 -4.83 25.56 8.01
N GLY A 502 -5.48 25.02 9.03
CA GLY A 502 -5.76 23.59 9.19
C GLY A 502 -7.24 23.27 9.14
N THR A 503 -7.57 21.97 9.13
CA THR A 503 -8.95 21.46 9.18
C THR A 503 -9.75 22.06 10.35
N GLN A 504 -9.13 22.22 11.52
CA GLN A 504 -9.73 22.87 12.69
C GLN A 504 -10.08 24.35 12.46
N GLN A 505 -9.20 25.10 11.77
CA GLN A 505 -9.47 26.50 11.47
C GLN A 505 -10.59 26.63 10.44
N ILE A 506 -10.63 25.73 9.45
CA ILE A 506 -11.70 25.68 8.45
C ILE A 506 -13.04 25.38 9.12
N GLU A 507 -13.10 24.39 10.01
CA GLU A 507 -14.28 24.08 10.82
C GLU A 507 -14.78 25.30 11.60
N HIS A 508 -13.89 26.04 12.27
CA HIS A 508 -14.27 27.27 12.97
C HIS A 508 -14.83 28.35 12.02
N VAL A 509 -14.19 28.55 10.86
CA VAL A 509 -14.67 29.48 9.83
C VAL A 509 -16.05 29.08 9.33
N LEU A 510 -16.30 27.79 9.13
CA LEU A 510 -17.61 27.29 8.68
C LEU A 510 -18.69 27.47 9.74
N HIS A 511 -18.42 27.14 11.02
CA HIS A 511 -19.38 27.42 12.10
C HIS A 511 -19.74 28.90 12.21
N LYS A 512 -18.76 29.80 12.01
CA LYS A 512 -19.00 31.24 12.01
C LYS A 512 -19.87 31.71 10.83
N ASN A 513 -19.67 31.14 9.64
CA ASN A 513 -20.41 31.54 8.44
C ASN A 513 -21.77 30.84 8.29
N PHE A 514 -21.89 29.62 8.82
CA PHE A 514 -23.05 28.74 8.67
C PHE A 514 -23.41 28.10 10.03
N PRO A 515 -23.92 28.88 10.99
CA PRO A 515 -24.14 28.41 12.38
C PRO A 515 -25.19 27.30 12.52
N LYS A 516 -26.06 27.12 11.51
CA LYS A 516 -27.09 26.07 11.47
C LYS A 516 -26.63 24.78 10.78
N ALA A 517 -25.49 24.78 10.10
CA ALA A 517 -25.00 23.62 9.37
C ALA A 517 -24.37 22.60 10.33
N ARG A 518 -24.66 21.33 10.10
CA ARG A 518 -24.04 20.19 10.79
C ARG A 518 -22.73 19.85 10.08
N ILE A 519 -21.62 20.03 10.78
CA ILE A 519 -20.27 19.90 10.21
C ILE A 519 -19.59 18.68 10.82
N LEU A 520 -18.97 17.85 9.99
CA LEU A 520 -18.09 16.76 10.42
C LEU A 520 -16.66 17.06 9.98
N ARG A 521 -15.71 16.77 10.87
CA ARG A 521 -14.27 16.87 10.58
C ARG A 521 -13.62 15.50 10.52
N MET A 522 -12.90 15.25 9.43
CA MET A 522 -12.20 14.00 9.18
C MET A 522 -10.73 14.24 8.85
N ASP A 523 -9.89 14.03 9.86
CA ASP A 523 -8.44 14.11 9.74
C ASP A 523 -7.77 13.00 10.57
N TYR A 524 -6.44 12.98 10.59
CA TYR A 524 -5.68 11.99 11.33
C TYR A 524 -6.00 12.00 12.83
N ASP A 525 -6.27 13.18 13.41
CA ASP A 525 -6.55 13.32 14.84
C ASP A 525 -7.94 12.78 15.21
N THR A 526 -8.95 13.01 14.36
CA THR A 526 -10.31 12.51 14.62
C THR A 526 -10.47 11.00 14.33
N THR A 527 -9.53 10.39 13.61
CA THR A 527 -9.60 8.98 13.19
C THR A 527 -8.71 8.01 13.99
N ARG A 528 -8.09 8.46 15.10
CA ARG A 528 -7.18 7.63 15.92
C ARG A 528 -7.86 6.47 16.64
N VAL A 529 -9.14 6.62 16.99
CA VAL A 529 -9.89 5.63 17.78
C VAL A 529 -10.49 4.56 16.86
N LYS A 530 -10.45 3.29 17.29
CA LYS A 530 -11.01 2.16 16.52
C LYS A 530 -12.48 2.39 16.17
N GLY A 531 -12.84 2.29 14.88
CA GLY A 531 -14.21 2.47 14.37
C GLY A 531 -14.63 3.92 14.10
N SER A 532 -13.83 4.92 14.48
CA SER A 532 -14.15 6.35 14.24
C SER A 532 -14.24 6.69 12.75
N TYR A 533 -13.35 6.11 11.93
CA TYR A 533 -13.35 6.28 10.47
C TYR A 533 -14.68 5.85 9.84
N GLU A 534 -15.12 4.62 10.12
CA GLU A 534 -16.36 4.05 9.60
C GLU A 534 -17.58 4.82 10.12
N LYS A 535 -17.56 5.22 11.40
CA LYS A 535 -18.63 6.01 12.01
C LYS A 535 -18.84 7.36 11.34
N ILE A 536 -17.76 8.12 11.08
CA ILE A 536 -17.85 9.44 10.44
C ILE A 536 -18.46 9.30 9.03
N LEU A 537 -17.99 8.31 8.26
CA LEU A 537 -18.47 8.09 6.91
C LEU A 537 -19.92 7.58 6.88
N SER A 538 -20.30 6.70 7.81
CA SER A 538 -21.68 6.22 7.92
C SER A 538 -22.63 7.34 8.34
N SER A 539 -22.23 8.19 9.28
CA SER A 539 -23.02 9.37 9.69
C SER A 539 -23.19 10.36 8.54
N PHE A 540 -22.14 10.61 7.76
CA PHE A 540 -22.23 11.48 6.61
C PHE A 540 -23.11 10.87 5.50
N ALA A 541 -22.96 9.57 5.19
CA ALA A 541 -23.81 8.86 4.24
C ALA A 541 -25.29 8.82 4.68
N ALA A 542 -25.56 8.79 5.98
CA ALA A 542 -26.90 8.81 6.56
C ALA A 542 -27.52 10.22 6.66
N HIS A 543 -26.91 11.25 6.06
CA HIS A 543 -27.35 12.65 6.14
C HIS A 543 -27.41 13.23 7.56
N GLU A 544 -26.59 12.71 8.48
CA GLU A 544 -26.47 13.28 9.83
C GLU A 544 -25.65 14.58 9.84
N ALA A 545 -24.96 14.89 8.74
CA ALA A 545 -24.19 16.12 8.55
C ALA A 545 -24.31 16.68 7.14
N ASP A 546 -24.20 18.01 7.02
CA ASP A 546 -24.37 18.75 5.77
C ASP A 546 -23.01 19.03 5.09
N ILE A 547 -21.95 19.18 5.88
CA ILE A 547 -20.59 19.51 5.39
C ILE A 547 -19.58 18.55 6.00
N LEU A 548 -18.80 17.88 5.14
CA LEU A 548 -17.63 17.09 5.55
C LEU A 548 -16.35 17.85 5.21
N VAL A 549 -15.57 18.19 6.24
CA VAL A 549 -14.27 18.86 6.10
C VAL A 549 -13.16 17.87 6.41
N GLY A 550 -12.14 17.79 5.57
CA GLY A 550 -11.04 16.89 5.86
C GLY A 550 -9.81 17.05 4.98
N THR A 551 -8.92 16.07 5.09
CA THR A 551 -7.73 15.96 4.24
C THR A 551 -7.98 14.95 3.11
N GLN A 552 -6.91 14.48 2.46
CA GLN A 552 -6.94 13.50 1.36
C GLN A 552 -7.78 12.24 1.64
N MET A 553 -8.08 11.90 2.90
CA MET A 553 -8.87 10.72 3.25
C MET A 553 -10.35 10.82 2.86
N ILE A 554 -10.90 12.02 2.70
CA ILE A 554 -12.34 12.20 2.39
C ILE A 554 -12.67 12.02 0.90
N VAL A 555 -11.66 12.10 0.03
CA VAL A 555 -11.82 12.06 -1.42
C VAL A 555 -11.54 10.67 -2.02
N LYS A 556 -11.14 9.70 -1.21
CA LYS A 556 -10.72 8.35 -1.64
C LYS A 556 -11.70 7.28 -1.17
N GLY A 557 -12.07 6.34 -2.05
CA GLY A 557 -12.70 5.07 -1.67
C GLY A 557 -14.17 5.12 -1.21
N HIS A 558 -14.82 6.29 -1.18
CA HIS A 558 -16.22 6.46 -0.72
C HIS A 558 -17.07 7.17 -1.76
N ASP A 559 -18.33 6.74 -1.87
CA ASP A 559 -19.32 7.34 -2.75
C ASP A 559 -20.49 7.88 -1.92
N PHE A 560 -20.86 9.14 -2.16
CA PHE A 560 -21.93 9.84 -1.44
C PHE A 560 -22.90 10.43 -2.48
N PRO A 561 -24.06 9.78 -2.72
CA PRO A 561 -24.98 10.16 -3.79
C PRO A 561 -25.46 11.61 -3.71
N ASP A 562 -25.59 12.16 -2.50
CA ASP A 562 -26.14 13.49 -2.25
C ASP A 562 -25.09 14.60 -2.13
N VAL A 563 -23.82 14.28 -2.40
CA VAL A 563 -22.75 15.27 -2.50
C VAL A 563 -22.79 15.92 -3.88
N THR A 564 -23.24 17.17 -3.90
CA THR A 564 -23.37 17.97 -5.12
C THR A 564 -22.33 19.10 -5.21
N LEU A 565 -21.56 19.36 -4.14
CA LEU A 565 -20.48 20.36 -4.12
C LEU A 565 -19.19 19.79 -3.53
N VAL A 566 -18.08 20.00 -4.24
CA VAL A 566 -16.72 19.78 -3.71
C VAL A 566 -15.92 21.08 -3.76
N GLY A 567 -15.33 21.47 -2.63
CA GLY A 567 -14.41 22.61 -2.53
C GLY A 567 -12.99 22.16 -2.24
N ALA A 568 -12.06 22.42 -3.15
CA ALA A 568 -10.62 22.26 -2.91
C ALA A 568 -10.05 23.58 -2.36
N LEU A 569 -9.65 23.56 -1.10
CA LEU A 569 -9.12 24.74 -0.42
C LEU A 569 -7.60 24.80 -0.59
N ALA A 570 -7.09 25.95 -1.06
CA ALA A 570 -5.66 26.19 -1.26
C ALA A 570 -4.97 25.01 -1.98
N ALA A 571 -5.42 24.74 -3.21
CA ALA A 571 -4.99 23.60 -4.01
C ALA A 571 -3.47 23.56 -4.27
N ASP A 572 -2.82 24.71 -4.29
CA ASP A 572 -1.39 24.88 -4.54
C ASP A 572 -0.48 24.57 -3.35
N LEU A 573 -1.04 24.30 -2.16
CA LEU A 573 -0.22 23.92 -1.00
C LEU A 573 0.65 22.69 -1.29
N SER A 574 0.13 21.74 -2.05
CA SER A 574 0.86 20.53 -2.42
C SER A 574 1.88 20.73 -3.53
N LEU A 575 1.77 21.78 -4.35
CA LEU A 575 2.75 22.10 -5.41
C LEU A 575 4.09 22.53 -4.82
N ASN A 576 4.04 23.13 -3.63
CA ASN A 576 5.22 23.69 -2.96
C ASN A 576 5.88 22.69 -2.00
N VAL A 577 5.51 21.41 -2.08
CA VAL A 577 6.16 20.35 -1.32
C VAL A 577 7.54 20.10 -1.93
N ALA A 578 8.52 19.88 -1.05
CA ALA A 578 9.85 19.40 -1.38
C ALA A 578 9.81 17.93 -1.85
N ASP A 579 9.15 17.69 -2.99
CA ASP A 579 9.10 16.41 -3.71
C ASP A 579 8.84 16.70 -5.19
N TYR A 580 9.62 16.14 -6.12
CA TYR A 580 9.45 16.38 -7.55
C TYR A 580 8.12 15.84 -8.09
N ARG A 581 7.45 14.95 -7.36
CA ARG A 581 6.11 14.43 -7.70
C ARG A 581 4.98 15.34 -7.22
N CYS A 582 5.28 16.55 -6.72
CA CYS A 582 4.29 17.45 -6.14
C CYS A 582 3.14 17.81 -7.10
N ALA A 583 3.47 18.11 -8.37
CA ALA A 583 2.51 18.47 -9.40
C ALA A 583 1.61 17.30 -9.78
N GLU A 584 2.19 16.11 -10.01
CA GLU A 584 1.48 14.85 -10.22
C GLU A 584 0.51 14.52 -9.09
N ARG A 585 0.96 14.60 -7.83
CA ARG A 585 0.11 14.36 -6.67
C ARG A 585 -1.02 15.38 -6.58
N THR A 586 -0.75 16.64 -6.89
CA THR A 586 -1.77 17.69 -6.89
C THR A 586 -2.83 17.39 -7.94
N PHE A 587 -2.42 17.07 -9.17
CA PHE A 587 -3.33 16.67 -10.24
C PHE A 587 -4.20 15.47 -9.84
N GLN A 588 -3.60 14.40 -9.32
CA GLN A 588 -4.31 13.18 -8.91
C GLN A 588 -5.36 13.48 -7.83
N LEU A 589 -4.98 14.23 -6.79
CA LEU A 589 -5.89 14.57 -5.69
C LEU A 589 -7.04 15.48 -6.11
N LEU A 590 -6.75 16.50 -6.93
CA LEU A 590 -7.77 17.40 -7.46
C LEU A 590 -8.74 16.65 -8.36
N THR A 591 -8.24 15.83 -9.28
CA THR A 591 -9.06 15.05 -10.21
C THR A 591 -9.96 14.06 -9.47
N GLN A 592 -9.42 13.37 -8.45
CA GLN A 592 -10.21 12.48 -7.59
C GLN A 592 -11.32 13.23 -6.85
N ALA A 593 -10.98 14.40 -6.28
CA ALA A 593 -11.91 15.21 -5.52
C ALA A 593 -13.03 15.78 -6.39
N VAL A 594 -12.68 16.36 -7.54
CA VAL A 594 -13.63 16.83 -8.55
C VAL A 594 -14.54 15.68 -8.98
N GLY A 595 -13.98 14.49 -9.21
CA GLY A 595 -14.74 13.29 -9.54
C GLY A 595 -15.67 12.76 -8.46
N ARG A 596 -15.71 13.34 -7.23
CA ARG A 596 -16.65 12.94 -6.17
C ARG A 596 -18.02 13.61 -6.28
N SER A 597 -18.14 14.80 -6.87
CA SER A 597 -19.44 15.46 -7.01
C SER A 597 -20.22 14.94 -8.23
N GLY A 598 -21.54 14.86 -8.09
CA GLY A 598 -22.42 14.48 -9.19
C GLY A 598 -22.43 12.98 -9.49
N ARG A 599 -22.21 12.14 -8.47
CA ARG A 599 -22.36 10.67 -8.56
C ARG A 599 -23.79 10.20 -8.30
N GLY A 600 -24.68 11.09 -7.88
CA GLY A 600 -26.12 10.84 -7.87
C GLY A 600 -26.76 11.18 -9.22
N THR A 601 -28.08 11.37 -9.22
CA THR A 601 -28.84 11.87 -10.38
C THR A 601 -28.68 13.38 -10.60
N LYS A 602 -28.14 14.10 -9.61
CA LYS A 602 -27.99 15.55 -9.63
C LYS A 602 -26.63 15.96 -10.20
N PRO A 603 -26.55 17.05 -10.99
CA PRO A 603 -25.28 17.55 -11.50
C PRO A 603 -24.41 18.06 -10.35
N GLY A 604 -23.13 17.69 -10.39
CA GLY A 604 -22.12 18.13 -9.42
C GLY A 604 -21.47 19.45 -9.82
N GLU A 605 -21.01 20.19 -8.81
CA GLU A 605 -20.16 21.38 -8.95
C GLU A 605 -18.87 21.16 -8.17
N ALA A 606 -17.75 21.65 -8.70
CA ALA A 606 -16.47 21.67 -8.01
C ALA A 606 -15.82 23.05 -8.09
N ILE A 607 -15.27 23.52 -6.98
CA ILE A 607 -14.60 24.82 -6.89
C ILE A 607 -13.19 24.59 -6.35
N ILE A 608 -12.19 24.93 -7.16
CA ILE A 608 -10.77 24.83 -6.81
C ILE A 608 -10.27 26.22 -6.50
N GLN A 609 -9.80 26.46 -5.27
CA GLN A 609 -9.24 27.75 -4.86
C GLN A 609 -7.72 27.64 -4.80
N SER A 610 -7.03 28.57 -5.45
CA SER A 610 -5.56 28.57 -5.47
C SER A 610 -4.96 29.97 -5.53
N TYR A 611 -3.74 30.14 -5.03
CA TYR A 611 -2.92 31.31 -5.32
C TYR A 611 -2.14 31.20 -6.64
N HIS A 612 -2.13 30.00 -7.25
CA HIS A 612 -1.48 29.70 -8.52
C HIS A 612 -2.49 29.07 -9.49
N PRO A 613 -3.60 29.76 -9.81
CA PRO A 613 -4.67 29.17 -10.62
C PRO A 613 -4.17 28.69 -11.99
N ASP A 614 -3.19 29.37 -12.58
CA ASP A 614 -2.69 29.09 -13.94
C ASP A 614 -1.74 27.89 -14.02
N HIS A 615 -1.38 27.26 -12.89
CA HIS A 615 -0.48 26.11 -12.89
C HIS A 615 -1.09 24.94 -13.67
N TYR A 616 -0.30 24.31 -14.57
CA TYR A 616 -0.80 23.28 -15.48
C TYR A 616 -1.53 22.15 -14.76
N SER A 617 -1.00 21.63 -13.65
CA SER A 617 -1.64 20.56 -12.86
C SER A 617 -3.01 20.92 -12.27
N ILE A 618 -3.29 22.22 -12.06
CA ILE A 618 -4.60 22.69 -11.59
C ILE A 618 -5.57 22.81 -12.77
N GLN A 619 -5.11 23.42 -13.87
CA GLN A 619 -5.91 23.62 -15.08
C GLN A 619 -6.32 22.29 -15.71
N THR A 620 -5.37 21.36 -15.87
CA THR A 620 -5.63 20.03 -16.43
C THR A 620 -6.47 19.18 -15.50
N ALA A 621 -6.32 19.28 -14.17
CA ALA A 621 -7.20 18.62 -13.22
C ALA A 621 -8.63 19.16 -13.27
N ALA A 622 -8.80 20.48 -13.46
CA ALA A 622 -10.11 21.10 -13.64
C ALA A 622 -10.79 20.64 -14.94
N ALA A 623 -10.02 20.48 -16.02
CA ALA A 623 -10.48 19.92 -17.29
C ALA A 623 -10.64 18.38 -17.27
N GLN A 624 -10.10 17.70 -16.25
CA GLN A 624 -9.94 16.24 -16.19
C GLN A 624 -9.15 15.66 -17.39
N ASP A 625 -8.18 16.42 -17.89
CA ASP A 625 -7.35 16.05 -19.03
C ASP A 625 -6.00 15.48 -18.56
N TYR A 626 -5.94 14.15 -18.45
CA TYR A 626 -4.72 13.46 -18.06
C TYR A 626 -3.63 13.54 -19.15
N GLU A 627 -4.00 13.53 -20.43
CA GLU A 627 -3.01 13.48 -21.51
C GLU A 627 -2.27 14.81 -21.63
N ALA A 628 -2.97 15.94 -21.51
CA ALA A 628 -2.36 17.25 -21.40
C ALA A 628 -1.48 17.37 -20.14
N PHE A 629 -1.96 16.86 -18.99
CA PHE A 629 -1.14 16.82 -17.77
C PHE A 629 0.16 16.03 -17.97
N TYR A 630 0.06 14.83 -18.56
CA TYR A 630 1.20 13.95 -18.78
C TYR A 630 2.25 14.60 -19.68
N GLN A 631 1.83 15.26 -20.76
CA GLN A 631 2.74 15.94 -21.70
C GLN A 631 3.55 17.05 -21.00
N GLU A 632 2.89 17.94 -20.26
CA GLU A 632 3.53 19.03 -19.52
C GLU A 632 4.45 18.51 -18.41
N GLU A 633 3.96 17.57 -17.59
CA GLU A 633 4.75 17.00 -16.50
C GLU A 633 5.97 16.25 -17.03
N MET A 634 5.82 15.43 -18.08
CA MET A 634 6.94 14.71 -18.68
C MET A 634 7.98 15.63 -19.28
N ALA A 635 7.59 16.74 -19.91
CA ALA A 635 8.54 17.73 -20.40
C ALA A 635 9.41 18.28 -19.25
N TYR A 636 8.79 18.57 -18.09
CA TYR A 636 9.51 18.97 -16.89
C TYR A 636 10.42 17.85 -16.36
N ARG A 637 9.94 16.60 -16.29
CA ARG A 637 10.75 15.44 -15.84
C ARG A 637 11.96 15.21 -16.74
N MET A 638 11.81 15.37 -18.06
CA MET A 638 12.91 15.26 -19.03
C MET A 638 13.94 16.37 -18.90
N LEU A 639 13.51 17.61 -18.67
CA LEU A 639 14.41 18.76 -18.50
C LEU A 639 15.29 18.62 -17.25
N MET A 640 14.73 18.04 -16.18
CA MET A 640 15.35 17.98 -14.86
C MET A 640 15.93 16.59 -14.51
N ASP A 641 15.93 15.66 -15.47
CA ASP A 641 16.32 14.25 -15.30
C ASP A 641 15.64 13.60 -14.06
N TYR A 642 14.33 13.75 -13.94
CA TYR A 642 13.52 13.07 -12.91
C TYR A 642 12.83 11.82 -13.47
N PRO A 643 12.56 10.80 -12.64
CA PRO A 643 11.75 9.66 -13.04
C PRO A 643 10.37 10.04 -13.60
N PRO A 644 9.86 9.34 -14.63
CA PRO A 644 10.47 8.20 -15.33
C PRO A 644 11.47 8.57 -16.45
N ALA A 645 11.78 9.85 -16.71
CA ALA A 645 12.68 10.24 -17.79
C ALA A 645 14.16 9.87 -17.53
N ALA A 646 14.53 9.70 -16.26
CA ALA A 646 15.80 9.17 -15.80
C ALA A 646 15.59 8.41 -14.49
N HIS A 647 16.59 7.67 -14.02
CA HIS A 647 16.55 6.99 -12.74
C HIS A 647 17.18 7.86 -11.64
N MET A 648 16.70 7.70 -10.42
CA MET A 648 17.23 8.36 -9.24
C MET A 648 17.65 7.35 -8.17
N LEU A 649 18.88 7.49 -7.69
CA LEU A 649 19.38 6.80 -6.51
C LEU A 649 19.44 7.80 -5.35
N SER A 650 18.80 7.47 -4.24
CA SER A 650 18.98 8.18 -2.99
C SER A 650 19.68 7.30 -1.96
N VAL A 651 20.63 7.89 -1.25
CA VAL A 651 21.38 7.26 -0.15
C VAL A 651 21.02 7.99 1.13
N LEU A 652 20.11 7.41 1.89
CA LEU A 652 19.65 7.93 3.17
C LEU A 652 20.50 7.34 4.29
N VAL A 653 21.10 8.19 5.11
CA VAL A 653 21.86 7.77 6.29
C VAL A 653 21.21 8.37 7.52
N SER A 654 21.09 7.55 8.55
CA SER A 654 20.48 7.95 9.80
C SER A 654 21.25 7.44 11.01
N GLY A 655 21.21 8.21 12.10
CA GLY A 655 21.94 7.89 13.32
C GLY A 655 21.45 8.71 14.51
N GLU A 656 21.64 8.19 15.71
CA GLU A 656 21.29 8.87 16.97
C GLU A 656 22.29 9.98 17.33
N ASN A 657 23.56 9.82 16.94
CA ASN A 657 24.62 10.80 17.16
C ASN A 657 24.82 11.66 15.90
N GLU A 658 24.51 12.95 16.02
CA GLU A 658 24.59 13.92 14.92
C GLU A 658 26.02 14.13 14.40
N GLU A 659 27.02 14.28 15.27
CA GLU A 659 28.42 14.46 14.85
C GLU A 659 28.95 13.26 14.06
N LEU A 660 28.63 12.04 14.53
CA LEU A 660 28.98 10.82 13.83
C LEU A 660 28.29 10.72 12.47
N LEU A 661 27.01 11.14 12.39
CA LEU A 661 26.27 11.20 11.14
C LEU A 661 26.90 12.21 10.18
N GLU A 662 27.30 13.40 10.64
CA GLU A 662 27.97 14.40 9.80
C GLU A 662 29.28 13.87 9.22
N GLN A 663 30.14 13.31 10.09
CA GLN A 663 31.41 12.74 9.66
C GLN A 663 31.20 11.58 8.68
N GLY A 664 30.29 10.65 9.01
CA GLY A 664 29.96 9.53 8.13
C GLY A 664 29.47 9.99 6.76
N MET A 665 28.60 11.01 6.72
CA MET A 665 28.10 11.58 5.47
C MET A 665 29.16 12.29 4.65
N ASP A 666 30.08 13.02 5.27
CA ASP A 666 31.19 13.68 4.57
C ASP A 666 32.11 12.66 3.89
N TYR A 667 32.48 11.58 4.60
CA TYR A 667 33.27 10.49 4.00
C TYR A 667 32.52 9.78 2.87
N LEU A 668 31.23 9.49 3.08
CA LEU A 668 30.40 8.83 2.09
C LEU A 668 30.24 9.69 0.83
N ALA A 669 29.97 10.99 0.98
CA ALA A 669 29.85 11.93 -0.12
C ALA A 669 31.13 11.99 -0.94
N LYS A 670 32.30 12.15 -0.31
CA LYS A 670 33.61 12.16 -1.00
C LYS A 670 33.88 10.87 -1.77
N PHE A 671 33.52 9.73 -1.19
CA PHE A 671 33.67 8.44 -1.86
C PHE A 671 32.74 8.32 -3.08
N VAL A 672 31.47 8.66 -2.91
CA VAL A 672 30.46 8.63 -3.96
C VAL A 672 30.82 9.60 -5.10
N GLU A 673 31.25 10.82 -4.79
CA GLU A 673 31.74 11.81 -5.77
C GLU A 673 32.92 11.28 -6.60
N ARG A 674 33.85 10.57 -5.97
CA ARG A 674 34.99 9.97 -6.67
C ARG A 674 34.58 8.88 -7.65
N ILE A 675 33.51 8.13 -7.36
CA ILE A 675 32.98 7.13 -8.29
C ILE A 675 32.13 7.81 -9.36
N ALA A 676 31.21 8.68 -8.94
CA ALA A 676 30.26 9.38 -9.80
C ALA A 676 30.96 10.27 -10.84
N SER A 677 32.10 10.88 -10.49
CA SER A 677 32.92 11.67 -11.42
C SER A 677 33.45 10.88 -12.61
N ARG A 678 33.67 9.57 -12.47
CA ARG A 678 34.04 8.69 -13.61
C ARG A 678 32.94 8.61 -14.65
N TYR A 679 31.69 8.78 -14.22
CA TYR A 679 30.49 8.78 -15.04
C TYR A 679 29.97 10.20 -15.32
N ARG A 680 30.67 11.25 -14.85
CA ARG A 680 30.26 12.66 -14.93
C ARG A 680 28.88 12.95 -14.31
N ILE A 681 28.53 12.22 -13.25
CA ILE A 681 27.26 12.38 -12.54
C ILE A 681 27.45 13.39 -11.40
N PRO A 682 26.63 14.45 -11.31
CA PRO A 682 26.65 15.35 -10.15
C PRO A 682 26.05 14.63 -8.93
N VAL A 683 26.71 14.78 -7.78
CA VAL A 683 26.18 14.33 -6.49
C VAL A 683 25.48 15.52 -5.84
N ILE A 684 24.23 15.34 -5.43
CA ILE A 684 23.43 16.37 -4.76
C ILE A 684 23.36 16.03 -3.27
N GLY A 685 23.72 16.97 -2.41
CA GLY A 685 23.90 16.77 -0.97
C GLY A 685 25.39 16.71 -0.58
N PRO A 686 25.72 16.31 0.66
CA PRO A 686 24.84 15.81 1.70
C PRO A 686 23.94 16.92 2.27
N ALA A 687 22.64 16.64 2.39
CA ALA A 687 21.67 17.54 3.01
C ALA A 687 20.82 16.80 4.05
N TYR A 688 20.17 17.52 4.97
CA TYR A 688 19.17 16.91 5.84
C TYR A 688 18.00 16.40 5.01
N ALA A 689 17.46 15.23 5.34
CA ALA A 689 16.23 14.76 4.74
C ALA A 689 15.08 15.75 5.00
N ALA A 690 13.99 15.68 4.20
CA ALA A 690 12.81 16.52 4.39
C ALA A 690 12.28 16.50 5.83
N VAL A 691 12.40 15.36 6.52
CA VAL A 691 12.33 15.28 7.98
C VAL A 691 13.74 14.98 8.52
N GLY A 692 14.45 16.02 8.96
CA GLY A 692 15.84 15.90 9.40
C GLY A 692 16.05 15.12 10.70
N LYS A 693 15.01 14.99 11.55
CA LYS A 693 15.06 14.24 12.81
C LYS A 693 13.70 13.61 13.15
N VAL A 694 13.69 12.32 13.51
CA VAL A 694 12.48 11.59 13.97
C VAL A 694 12.86 10.69 15.14
N ASN A 695 12.14 10.79 16.27
CA ASN A 695 12.39 9.98 17.47
C ASN A 695 13.87 9.94 17.86
N ASP A 696 14.50 11.11 17.93
CA ASP A 696 15.93 11.27 18.23
C ASP A 696 16.94 10.66 17.25
N ILE A 697 16.48 10.23 16.08
CA ILE A 697 17.32 9.77 14.98
C ILE A 697 17.42 10.86 13.92
N TYR A 698 18.64 11.37 13.70
CA TYR A 698 18.98 12.34 12.66
C TYR A 698 19.09 11.66 11.30
N ARG A 699 18.76 12.38 10.22
CA ARG A 699 18.68 11.84 8.86
C ARG A 699 19.27 12.80 7.83
N LYS A 700 20.24 12.32 7.04
CA LYS A 700 20.84 13.02 5.91
C LYS A 700 20.79 12.17 4.65
N VAL A 701 20.80 12.81 3.48
CA VAL A 701 20.59 12.16 2.19
C VAL A 701 21.56 12.66 1.13
N LEU A 702 21.93 11.77 0.21
CA LEU A 702 22.57 12.07 -1.08
C LEU A 702 21.65 11.65 -2.21
N TYR A 703 21.63 12.41 -3.30
CA TYR A 703 20.91 12.04 -4.53
C TYR A 703 21.86 11.98 -5.73
N LEU A 704 21.64 10.97 -6.56
CA LEU A 704 22.27 10.80 -7.86
C LEU A 704 21.19 10.55 -8.91
N LYS A 705 21.38 11.09 -10.10
CA LYS A 705 20.46 10.93 -11.23
C LYS A 705 21.22 10.45 -12.46
N HIS A 706 20.67 9.48 -13.19
CA HIS A 706 21.25 9.03 -14.45
C HIS A 706 20.20 8.30 -15.32
N ARG A 707 20.31 8.40 -16.65
CA ARG A 707 19.38 7.73 -17.58
C ARG A 707 19.58 6.23 -17.68
N ASP A 708 20.79 5.74 -17.42
CA ASP A 708 21.09 4.31 -17.35
C ASP A 708 21.10 3.84 -15.89
N GLU A 709 20.13 3.00 -15.53
CA GLU A 709 19.98 2.40 -14.19
C GLU A 709 21.23 1.62 -13.76
N ARG A 710 21.91 0.93 -14.69
CA ARG A 710 23.04 0.06 -14.38
C ARG A 710 24.23 0.81 -13.79
N ILE A 711 24.39 2.08 -14.18
CA ILE A 711 25.44 2.94 -13.63
C ILE A 711 25.14 3.28 -12.17
N LEU A 712 23.88 3.58 -11.84
CA LEU A 712 23.48 3.83 -10.46
C LEU A 712 23.60 2.57 -9.60
N GLN A 713 23.27 1.39 -10.15
CA GLN A 713 23.49 0.09 -9.50
C GLN A 713 24.99 -0.15 -9.19
N ASP A 714 25.88 0.07 -10.15
CA ASP A 714 27.33 -0.05 -9.93
C ASP A 714 27.84 0.91 -8.83
N ILE A 715 27.37 2.15 -8.79
CA ILE A 715 27.72 3.11 -7.75
C ILE A 715 27.26 2.61 -6.38
N LYS A 716 26.02 2.13 -6.28
CA LYS A 716 25.44 1.59 -5.04
C LYS A 716 26.19 0.36 -4.55
N ASP A 717 26.48 -0.61 -5.41
CA ASP A 717 27.21 -1.83 -5.04
C ASP A 717 28.63 -1.52 -4.55
N LYS A 718 29.32 -0.57 -5.18
CA LYS A 718 30.63 -0.08 -4.71
C LYS A 718 30.52 0.66 -3.37
N THR A 719 29.44 1.41 -3.17
CA THR A 719 29.17 2.13 -1.93
C THR A 719 28.85 1.16 -0.79
N GLU A 720 28.04 0.13 -1.02
CA GLU A 720 27.77 -0.96 -0.08
C GLU A 720 29.08 -1.64 0.37
N LYS A 721 29.95 -2.02 -0.59
CA LYS A 721 31.28 -2.60 -0.27
C LYS A 721 32.14 -1.67 0.58
N TYR A 722 32.15 -0.38 0.28
CA TYR A 722 32.89 0.61 1.07
C TYR A 722 32.36 0.70 2.50
N ILE A 723 31.04 0.71 2.70
CA ILE A 723 30.40 0.72 4.01
C ILE A 723 30.77 -0.53 4.81
N GLU A 724 30.72 -1.72 4.20
CA GLU A 724 31.02 -2.99 4.86
C GLU A 724 32.47 -3.06 5.38
N LEU A 725 33.42 -2.51 4.62
CA LEU A 725 34.85 -2.51 4.97
C LEU A 725 35.18 -1.52 6.10
N ASN A 726 34.37 -0.48 6.31
CA ASN A 726 34.68 0.61 7.22
C ASN A 726 33.85 0.53 8.52
N SER A 727 34.52 0.25 9.64
CA SER A 727 33.86 0.08 10.95
C SER A 727 33.14 1.32 11.47
N GLY A 728 33.49 2.52 10.97
CA GLY A 728 32.86 3.79 11.32
C GLY A 728 31.37 3.86 11.00
N PHE A 729 30.89 3.10 10.01
CA PHE A 729 29.48 3.08 9.62
C PHE A 729 28.61 2.12 10.44
N ARG A 730 29.18 1.29 11.32
CA ARG A 730 28.43 0.26 12.07
C ARG A 730 27.33 0.80 12.99
N ARG A 731 27.41 2.07 13.38
CA ARG A 731 26.42 2.76 14.22
C ARG A 731 25.48 3.66 13.41
N LEU A 732 25.63 3.69 12.09
CA LEU A 732 24.78 4.43 11.18
C LEU A 732 23.89 3.44 10.42
N TYR A 733 22.63 3.79 10.27
CA TYR A 733 21.69 3.06 9.45
C TYR A 733 21.67 3.69 8.06
N ILE A 734 22.21 2.98 7.08
CA ILE A 734 22.32 3.40 5.69
C ILE A 734 21.30 2.65 4.87
N GLN A 735 20.59 3.36 4.02
CA GLN A 735 19.52 2.84 3.21
C GLN A 735 19.60 3.40 1.79
N PHE A 736 19.49 2.53 0.80
CA PHE A 736 19.39 2.90 -0.60
C PHE A 736 17.93 2.90 -1.02
N ASP A 737 17.53 3.85 -1.85
CA ASP A 737 16.20 3.89 -2.45
C ASP A 737 16.32 4.30 -3.92
N TYR A 738 15.90 3.39 -4.80
CA TYR A 738 15.82 3.57 -6.24
C TYR A 738 14.42 4.02 -6.63
N THR A 739 14.36 5.04 -7.49
CA THR A 739 13.11 5.53 -8.06
C THR A 739 13.22 5.91 -9.52
#